data_AF-A0AAD4GTY5-F1
#
_entry.id   AF-A0AAD4GTY5-F1
#
_cell.length_a   1.000
_cell.length_b   1.000
_cell.length_c   1.000
_cell.angle_alpha   90.00
_cell.angle_beta   90.00
_cell.angle_gamma   90.00
#
_symmetry.space_group_name_H-M   'P 1'
#
loop_
_entity.id
_entity.type
_entity.pdbx_description
1 polymer ?
#
loop_
_entity_poly.entity_id
_entity_poly.type
_entity_poly.pdbx_seq_one_letter_code
_entity_poly.pdbx_strand_id
1 'polypeptide(L)'
;MHILVTNDDGPPSNESSPYIHSLIHSLQSAGHVVSVVLPHEQRSWIGKAHFIGSAVELSYFRPGTLHQDDGTTHPLPRDHDNDAGSKTEDEWVLVNSTPATCMQIGLYHLFQERGPVDLVVSGPNYGRNTTALFALSSGTIGAAMESALCGKRSIALSYAFKSRNHDPVVIAEASHHSVKLIEYLAKNWTEGVDLYNVNVPLDAGVSQNKILYTDMLDNRWQGSCFKAVDASVSEVDPAAREKALRDQDPKTGQMQGADSASVPVDQARLPAKHFLWAPSFSSVFNSVEQSGPGNDGWTVKEGMTSVTPLRANFMRNPGIQGEIKLPDNEQPTLYSIVDSDDPYVQRLMEQALQDRLGGRCKALSSLSDLPSPSTPVFQYREYERLEFEHAMFNSSSSLTNAYIIRKALIRKHYLTNTVSNWVTKHPNSVLRTNVKLACDFELDYAEFLDDALLEAYELRDSLEKNEERADSEKEWWILKPGMSDRGQGIRLFNCEDQLREIFEEWEVDESDDESGSERPTTEENGDNDGDDDEQGVVTSQLRHFIAQPYIDPPLLLPSSSNRKFHIRTYVLAVGSLKVYVFKEMLALFAAKPYCPPWEDEDEVTDLARHLTNTCFQEGGSSNEGSVRRFWQLDSHVPGLSHDWKEKVFDQICAVTGEAFEAAARGMMVHFQTLPNAFELFGLDFLVDKNGTAWLLEMNAYPDFGQTGEDLKEVVVGRLFEETVDVAVKPFFNLGNDAVNGTDSLKLVADLDLGRKS
;
A
#
# COMPACT_ATOMS: atom_id res chain seq x y z
N MET A 1 12.56 18.87 -4.14
CA MET A 1 13.59 19.93 -4.19
C MET A 1 14.08 20.06 -5.62
N HIS A 2 14.51 21.24 -6.03
CA HIS A 2 15.31 21.45 -7.23
C HIS A 2 16.79 21.39 -6.87
N ILE A 3 17.50 20.39 -7.39
CA ILE A 3 18.91 20.11 -7.10
C ILE A 3 19.76 20.39 -8.34
N LEU A 4 20.74 21.29 -8.19
CA LEU A 4 21.76 21.52 -9.20
C LEU A 4 22.94 20.58 -8.95
N VAL A 5 23.30 19.78 -9.94
CA VAL A 5 24.38 18.78 -9.87
C VAL A 5 25.56 19.22 -10.73
N THR A 6 26.76 19.14 -10.15
CA THR A 6 28.04 19.29 -10.85
C THR A 6 29.03 18.21 -10.40
N ASN A 7 30.20 18.08 -11.02
CA ASN A 7 31.30 17.23 -10.55
C ASN A 7 32.63 17.78 -11.09
N ASP A 8 33.76 17.20 -10.66
CA ASP A 8 35.06 17.39 -11.31
C ASP A 8 35.38 16.32 -12.36
N ASP A 9 34.72 15.16 -12.35
CA ASP A 9 35.02 14.06 -13.26
C ASP A 9 34.59 14.24 -14.72
N GLY A 10 33.69 15.19 -14.98
CA GLY A 10 33.12 15.44 -16.30
C GLY A 10 31.93 14.52 -16.64
N PRO A 11 31.54 14.44 -17.93
CA PRO A 11 30.38 13.66 -18.36
C PRO A 11 30.54 12.16 -18.07
N PRO A 12 29.42 11.40 -18.00
CA PRO A 12 29.43 9.96 -17.74
C PRO A 12 30.43 9.21 -18.61
N SER A 13 31.28 8.43 -17.96
CA SER A 13 32.23 7.54 -18.62
C SER A 13 32.66 6.44 -17.66
N ASN A 14 32.74 5.20 -18.13
CA ASN A 14 33.27 4.09 -17.33
C ASN A 14 34.72 4.32 -16.86
N GLU A 15 35.51 5.11 -17.60
CA GLU A 15 36.90 5.38 -17.26
C GLU A 15 37.06 6.54 -16.27
N SER A 16 36.36 7.67 -16.47
CA SER A 16 36.58 8.91 -15.68
C SER A 16 35.46 9.27 -14.74
N SER A 17 34.20 8.97 -15.08
CA SER A 17 33.01 9.46 -14.37
C SER A 17 31.93 8.37 -14.27
N PRO A 18 32.22 7.23 -13.61
CA PRO A 18 31.33 6.06 -13.63
C PRO A 18 30.06 6.21 -12.75
N TYR A 19 29.99 7.24 -11.89
CA TYR A 19 28.99 7.31 -10.82
C TYR A 19 27.92 8.38 -11.02
N ILE A 20 28.23 9.46 -11.76
CA ILE A 20 27.36 10.64 -11.86
C ILE A 20 25.98 10.30 -12.44
N HIS A 21 25.95 9.42 -13.44
CA HIS A 21 24.71 8.98 -14.08
C HIS A 21 23.80 8.20 -13.11
N SER A 22 24.38 7.32 -12.29
CA SER A 22 23.64 6.55 -11.28
C SER A 22 23.06 7.45 -10.18
N LEU A 23 23.82 8.46 -9.73
CA LEU A 23 23.31 9.43 -8.76
C LEU A 23 22.14 10.23 -9.33
N ILE A 24 22.27 10.77 -10.55
CA ILE A 24 21.23 11.59 -11.18
C ILE A 24 19.94 10.78 -11.36
N HIS A 25 20.05 9.55 -11.86
CA HIS A 25 18.92 8.62 -11.95
C HIS A 25 18.26 8.38 -10.59
N SER A 26 19.06 8.20 -9.53
CA SER A 26 18.55 7.97 -8.17
C SER A 26 17.84 9.22 -7.59
N LEU A 27 18.36 10.43 -7.83
CA LEU A 27 17.75 11.69 -7.40
C LEU A 27 16.41 11.94 -8.14
N GLN A 28 16.36 11.69 -9.45
CA GLN A 28 15.14 11.79 -10.25
C GLN A 28 14.09 10.75 -9.79
N SER A 29 14.52 9.51 -9.54
CA SER A 29 13.64 8.43 -9.03
C SER A 29 13.05 8.74 -7.66
N ALA A 30 13.76 9.53 -6.84
CA ALA A 30 13.25 10.06 -5.57
C ALA A 30 12.28 11.26 -5.74
N GLY A 31 11.94 11.64 -6.98
CA GLY A 31 11.00 12.72 -7.29
C GLY A 31 11.60 14.12 -7.22
N HIS A 32 12.92 14.27 -7.27
CA HIS A 32 13.57 15.58 -7.32
C HIS A 32 13.64 16.12 -8.76
N VAL A 33 13.55 17.44 -8.88
CA VAL A 33 13.90 18.13 -10.13
C VAL A 33 15.42 18.26 -10.15
N VAL A 34 16.09 17.69 -11.16
CA VAL A 34 17.55 17.68 -11.25
C VAL A 34 18.00 18.46 -12.47
N SER A 35 18.93 19.40 -12.25
CA SER A 35 19.58 20.17 -13.32
C SER A 35 21.08 19.89 -13.27
N VAL A 36 21.70 19.66 -14.43
CA VAL A 36 23.06 19.10 -14.48
C VAL A 36 23.96 20.02 -15.30
N VAL A 37 25.03 20.51 -14.66
CA VAL A 37 26.08 21.29 -15.31
C VAL A 37 27.44 20.75 -14.94
N LEU A 38 28.13 20.13 -15.89
CA LEU A 38 29.41 19.47 -15.67
C LEU A 38 30.52 20.19 -16.44
N PRO A 39 31.80 20.07 -16.02
CA PRO A 39 32.89 20.40 -16.92
C PRO A 39 32.86 19.42 -18.11
N HIS A 40 33.22 19.91 -19.31
CA HIS A 40 33.24 19.08 -20.52
C HIS A 40 34.30 17.95 -20.50
N GLU A 41 35.25 18.04 -19.58
CA GLU A 41 36.35 17.09 -19.39
C GLU A 41 36.69 16.99 -17.90
N GLN A 42 37.51 15.99 -17.54
CA GLN A 42 37.99 15.78 -16.18
C GLN A 42 38.81 16.98 -15.67
N ARG A 43 38.51 17.44 -14.44
CA ARG A 43 39.09 18.62 -13.76
C ARG A 43 39.55 18.31 -12.33
N SER A 44 39.95 17.07 -12.06
CA SER A 44 40.54 16.65 -10.80
C SER A 44 41.74 17.52 -10.37
N TRP A 45 41.97 17.65 -9.06
CA TRP A 45 43.08 18.42 -8.46
C TRP A 45 43.08 19.94 -8.74
N ILE A 46 42.00 20.51 -9.27
CA ILE A 46 41.92 21.95 -9.60
C ILE A 46 41.42 22.84 -8.44
N GLY A 47 41.04 22.24 -7.31
CA GLY A 47 40.48 22.95 -6.15
C GLY A 47 39.35 23.91 -6.51
N LYS A 48 39.20 24.98 -5.72
CA LYS A 48 38.34 26.12 -6.08
C LYS A 48 39.09 27.09 -7.00
N ALA A 49 38.86 27.00 -8.31
CA ALA A 49 39.47 27.89 -9.32
C ALA A 49 38.46 28.42 -10.35
N HIS A 50 38.75 29.57 -10.95
CA HIS A 50 38.07 30.11 -12.13
C HIS A 50 39.11 30.53 -13.17
N PHE A 51 38.87 30.27 -14.45
CA PHE A 51 39.75 30.69 -15.53
C PHE A 51 39.42 32.12 -15.95
N ILE A 52 40.21 33.09 -15.47
CA ILE A 52 40.07 34.49 -15.84
C ILE A 52 40.76 34.72 -17.19
N GLY A 53 40.04 35.30 -18.15
CA GLY A 53 40.57 35.69 -19.46
C GLY A 53 40.31 34.69 -20.60
N SER A 54 39.68 33.54 -20.31
CA SER A 54 39.21 32.59 -21.31
C SER A 54 37.70 32.72 -21.52
N ALA A 55 37.23 32.61 -22.76
CA ALA A 55 35.80 32.54 -23.04
C ALA A 55 35.22 31.22 -22.52
N VAL A 56 34.07 31.28 -21.85
CA VAL A 56 33.36 30.10 -21.37
C VAL A 56 32.32 29.69 -22.42
N GLU A 57 32.43 28.47 -22.91
CA GLU A 57 31.57 27.90 -23.95
C GLU A 57 30.76 26.73 -23.39
N LEU A 58 29.54 26.59 -23.89
CA LEU A 58 28.61 25.54 -23.53
C LEU A 58 28.50 24.50 -24.65
N SER A 59 28.38 23.24 -24.26
CA SER A 59 27.91 22.15 -25.13
C SER A 59 26.89 21.33 -24.36
N TYR A 60 26.20 20.40 -25.04
CA TYR A 60 25.05 19.70 -24.50
C TYR A 60 25.27 18.21 -24.57
N PHE A 61 25.11 17.51 -23.45
CA PHE A 61 25.31 16.08 -23.34
C PHE A 61 23.98 15.37 -23.14
N ARG A 62 23.75 14.31 -23.91
CA ARG A 62 22.59 13.43 -23.80
C ARG A 62 23.06 12.10 -23.22
N PRO A 63 22.69 11.78 -21.97
CA PRO A 63 23.01 10.49 -21.37
C PRO A 63 22.41 9.35 -22.19
N GLY A 64 23.18 8.28 -22.35
CA GLY A 64 22.69 7.04 -22.95
C GLY A 64 22.16 6.07 -21.90
N THR A 65 22.45 4.78 -22.06
CA THR A 65 22.06 3.73 -21.11
C THR A 65 22.92 3.79 -19.85
N LEU A 66 22.31 3.52 -18.68
CA LEU A 66 23.03 3.51 -17.41
C LEU A 66 24.20 2.49 -17.45
N HIS A 67 25.38 2.93 -17.01
CA HIS A 67 26.65 2.16 -17.05
C HIS A 67 27.20 1.81 -18.44
N GLN A 68 26.66 2.41 -19.51
CA GLN A 68 27.20 2.29 -20.87
C GLN A 68 27.77 3.64 -21.35
N ASP A 69 28.78 3.56 -22.21
CA ASP A 69 29.43 4.73 -22.82
C ASP A 69 28.81 5.08 -24.18
N ASP A 70 27.48 5.17 -24.22
CA ASP A 70 26.65 5.42 -25.42
C ASP A 70 26.03 6.84 -25.44
N GLY A 71 26.42 7.71 -24.50
CA GLY A 71 26.00 9.11 -24.48
C GLY A 71 26.58 9.95 -25.63
N THR A 72 25.89 11.05 -25.98
CA THR A 72 26.27 11.90 -27.13
C THR A 72 26.38 13.38 -26.78
N THR A 73 27.40 14.06 -27.31
CA THR A 73 27.63 15.50 -27.11
C THR A 73 27.27 16.30 -28.36
N HIS A 74 26.59 17.42 -28.18
CA HIS A 74 26.08 18.30 -29.23
C HIS A 74 26.50 19.76 -28.98
N PRO A 75 26.76 20.54 -30.03
CA PRO A 75 27.16 21.95 -29.88
C PRO A 75 25.99 22.90 -29.60
N LEU A 76 24.75 22.47 -29.88
CA LEU A 76 23.52 23.26 -29.74
C LEU A 76 22.48 22.46 -28.95
N PRO A 77 21.57 23.15 -28.23
CA PRO A 77 20.47 22.49 -27.53
C PRO A 77 19.46 21.90 -28.51
N ARG A 78 18.61 20.98 -28.05
CA ARG A 78 17.49 20.46 -28.89
C ARG A 78 16.50 21.59 -29.25
N ASP A 79 16.04 21.59 -30.51
CA ASP A 79 14.89 22.42 -30.92
C ASP A 79 13.61 21.86 -30.31
N HIS A 80 12.81 22.73 -29.69
CA HIS A 80 11.56 22.36 -29.01
C HIS A 80 10.44 21.86 -29.95
N ASP A 81 10.55 22.06 -31.27
CA ASP A 81 9.40 22.02 -32.19
C ASP A 81 9.25 20.77 -33.08
N ASN A 82 10.18 19.80 -33.09
CA ASN A 82 10.19 18.75 -34.13
C ASN A 82 10.11 17.29 -33.69
N ASP A 83 9.88 16.97 -32.42
CA ASP A 83 9.76 15.56 -32.00
C ASP A 83 8.60 15.34 -31.01
N ALA A 84 7.39 15.27 -31.56
CA ALA A 84 6.11 15.12 -30.83
C ALA A 84 5.89 13.71 -30.23
N GLY A 85 6.94 13.02 -29.79
CA GLY A 85 6.84 11.62 -29.34
C GLY A 85 7.76 11.19 -28.19
N SER A 86 8.80 11.96 -27.84
CA SER A 86 9.71 11.59 -26.73
C SER A 86 9.48 12.50 -25.53
N LYS A 87 8.97 11.92 -24.43
CA LYS A 87 8.91 12.58 -23.12
C LYS A 87 10.32 13.05 -22.76
N THR A 88 10.56 14.37 -22.79
CA THR A 88 11.61 15.10 -22.06
C THR A 88 12.81 14.26 -21.60
N GLU A 89 13.69 13.85 -22.51
CA GLU A 89 15.02 13.40 -22.11
C GLU A 89 15.79 14.61 -21.57
N ASP A 90 16.24 14.55 -20.31
CA ASP A 90 16.99 15.62 -19.64
C ASP A 90 18.36 15.84 -20.30
N GLU A 91 18.47 16.92 -21.09
CA GLU A 91 19.74 17.37 -21.69
C GLU A 91 20.63 18.01 -20.62
N TRP A 92 21.88 17.56 -20.51
CA TRP A 92 22.85 18.08 -19.53
C TRP A 92 23.74 19.13 -20.19
N VAL A 93 24.19 20.13 -19.42
CA VAL A 93 25.06 21.18 -19.95
C VAL A 93 26.52 20.90 -19.58
N LEU A 94 27.39 20.95 -20.57
CA LEU A 94 28.84 20.84 -20.41
C LEU A 94 29.49 22.21 -20.58
N VAL A 95 30.45 22.52 -19.72
CA VAL A 95 31.15 23.81 -19.70
C VAL A 95 32.64 23.60 -19.87
N ASN A 96 33.29 24.39 -20.72
CA ASN A 96 34.74 24.33 -20.94
C ASN A 96 35.58 24.95 -19.79
N SER A 97 35.13 24.83 -18.54
CA SER A 97 35.73 25.50 -17.38
C SER A 97 35.84 24.56 -16.17
N THR A 98 35.99 25.13 -14.98
CA THR A 98 36.09 24.40 -13.70
C THR A 98 34.70 24.08 -13.13
N PRO A 99 34.59 23.11 -12.21
CA PRO A 99 33.34 22.79 -11.52
C PRO A 99 32.71 23.99 -10.80
N ALA A 100 33.53 24.87 -10.21
CA ALA A 100 33.06 26.10 -9.58
C ALA A 100 32.38 27.05 -10.59
N THR A 101 32.91 27.15 -11.82
CA THR A 101 32.27 27.91 -12.90
C THR A 101 30.99 27.22 -13.39
N CYS A 102 30.99 25.89 -13.51
CA CYS A 102 29.84 25.10 -13.96
C CYS A 102 28.62 25.37 -13.08
N MET A 103 28.81 25.27 -11.76
CA MET A 103 27.79 25.58 -10.80
C MET A 103 27.30 27.03 -10.97
N GLN A 104 28.21 28.03 -11.01
CA GLN A 104 27.83 29.46 -11.06
C GLN A 104 26.92 29.75 -12.25
N ILE A 105 27.28 29.20 -13.41
CA ILE A 105 26.47 29.29 -14.62
C ILE A 105 25.12 28.60 -14.41
N GLY A 106 25.12 27.40 -13.82
CA GLY A 106 23.90 26.67 -13.47
C GLY A 106 22.95 27.42 -12.52
N LEU A 107 23.47 28.14 -11.52
CA LEU A 107 22.65 28.86 -10.54
C LEU A 107 22.03 30.14 -11.09
N TYR A 108 22.77 30.89 -11.91
CA TYR A 108 22.39 32.25 -12.28
C TYR A 108 21.97 32.41 -13.74
N HIS A 109 22.42 31.51 -14.62
CA HIS A 109 22.27 31.67 -16.06
C HIS A 109 21.49 30.56 -16.75
N LEU A 110 21.27 29.42 -16.09
CA LEU A 110 20.53 28.28 -16.66
C LEU A 110 19.35 27.89 -15.76
N PHE A 111 18.38 27.18 -16.34
CA PHE A 111 17.29 26.48 -15.64
C PHE A 111 16.34 27.37 -14.81
N GLN A 112 16.24 28.66 -15.10
CA GLN A 112 15.33 29.55 -14.36
C GLN A 112 13.86 29.13 -14.51
N GLU A 113 13.51 28.46 -15.61
CA GLU A 113 12.18 27.89 -15.86
C GLU A 113 11.84 26.72 -14.93
N ARG A 114 12.83 26.04 -14.35
CA ARG A 114 12.65 24.91 -13.43
C ARG A 114 12.44 25.34 -11.97
N GLY A 115 12.38 26.64 -11.71
CA GLY A 115 12.23 27.21 -10.36
C GLY A 115 13.56 27.37 -9.61
N PRO A 116 13.55 27.93 -8.39
CA PRO A 116 14.78 28.22 -7.64
C PRO A 116 15.52 26.94 -7.24
N VAL A 117 16.85 26.93 -7.35
CA VAL A 117 17.69 25.83 -6.85
C VAL A 117 17.69 25.85 -5.32
N ASP A 118 17.28 24.73 -4.71
CA ASP A 118 17.21 24.53 -3.26
C ASP A 118 18.54 24.05 -2.67
N LEU A 119 19.27 23.21 -3.42
CA LEU A 119 20.49 22.56 -2.99
C LEU A 119 21.46 22.37 -4.16
N VAL A 120 22.76 22.51 -3.92
CA VAL A 120 23.80 22.12 -4.88
C VAL A 120 24.48 20.83 -4.41
N VAL A 121 24.55 19.83 -5.28
CA VAL A 121 25.32 18.61 -5.03
C VAL A 121 26.49 18.57 -6.01
N SER A 122 27.71 18.61 -5.50
CA SER A 122 28.91 18.39 -6.30
C SER A 122 29.39 16.96 -6.09
N GLY A 123 29.46 16.17 -7.16
CA GLY A 123 29.84 14.76 -7.14
C GLY A 123 28.75 13.82 -7.67
N PRO A 124 28.95 12.49 -7.58
CA PRO A 124 30.00 11.84 -6.81
C PRO A 124 31.36 11.92 -7.49
N ASN A 125 32.40 12.27 -6.74
CA ASN A 125 33.79 12.20 -7.18
C ASN A 125 34.26 10.74 -7.33
N TYR A 126 35.07 10.48 -8.35
CA TYR A 126 35.77 9.22 -8.58
C TYR A 126 36.94 9.05 -7.60
N GLY A 127 36.62 8.57 -6.41
CA GLY A 127 37.56 8.37 -5.30
C GLY A 127 37.16 9.20 -4.09
N ARG A 128 37.98 9.11 -3.03
CA ARG A 128 37.72 9.79 -1.75
C ARG A 128 38.35 11.18 -1.68
N ASN A 129 37.64 12.10 -1.05
CA ASN A 129 38.12 13.43 -0.68
C ASN A 129 38.24 13.54 0.85
N THR A 130 38.88 12.54 1.46
CA THR A 130 39.20 12.52 2.90
C THR A 130 40.58 13.11 3.17
N THR A 131 40.80 13.63 4.37
CA THR A 131 42.05 14.27 4.81
C THR A 131 42.32 15.63 4.15
N ALA A 132 43.06 16.50 4.83
CA ALA A 132 43.36 17.85 4.37
C ALA A 132 43.98 17.90 2.96
N LEU A 133 44.89 16.97 2.64
CA LEU A 133 45.60 16.99 1.36
C LEU A 133 44.69 16.72 0.14
N PHE A 134 43.79 15.74 0.24
CA PHE A 134 42.85 15.45 -0.85
C PHE A 134 41.69 16.45 -0.85
N ALA A 135 41.12 16.73 0.33
CA ALA A 135 39.96 17.60 0.43
C ALA A 135 40.22 19.02 -0.09
N LEU A 136 41.37 19.62 0.25
CA LEU A 136 41.70 20.99 -0.18
C LEU A 136 42.13 21.08 -1.66
N SER A 137 42.45 19.95 -2.28
CA SER A 137 42.81 19.89 -3.71
C SER A 137 41.61 19.54 -4.60
N SER A 138 40.49 19.12 -4.00
CA SER A 138 39.31 18.60 -4.71
C SER A 138 38.54 19.69 -5.46
N GLY A 139 38.28 19.47 -6.75
CA GLY A 139 37.38 20.31 -7.53
C GLY A 139 35.93 20.15 -7.09
N THR A 140 35.54 18.92 -6.71
CA THR A 140 34.24 18.60 -6.12
C THR A 140 33.96 19.42 -4.84
N ILE A 141 34.91 19.50 -3.90
CA ILE A 141 34.74 20.37 -2.71
C ILE A 141 34.81 21.85 -3.11
N GLY A 142 35.65 22.21 -4.07
CA GLY A 142 35.76 23.58 -4.57
C GLY A 142 34.45 24.14 -5.13
N ALA A 143 33.68 23.34 -5.87
CA ALA A 143 32.35 23.72 -6.35
C ALA A 143 31.32 23.85 -5.22
N ALA A 144 31.33 22.92 -4.26
CA ALA A 144 30.47 23.02 -3.08
C ALA A 144 30.79 24.28 -2.25
N MET A 145 32.07 24.63 -2.09
CA MET A 145 32.50 25.85 -1.40
C MET A 145 32.04 27.11 -2.14
N GLU A 146 32.15 27.14 -3.47
CA GLU A 146 31.63 28.26 -4.26
C GLU A 146 30.11 28.41 -4.10
N SER A 147 29.41 27.28 -3.90
CA SER A 147 27.97 27.26 -3.64
C SER A 147 27.56 27.87 -2.32
N ALA A 148 28.28 27.50 -1.28
CA ALA A 148 28.15 28.13 0.01
C ALA A 148 28.38 29.66 -0.09
N LEU A 149 29.39 30.11 -0.82
CA LEU A 149 29.68 31.53 -1.01
C LEU A 149 28.60 32.27 -1.83
N CYS A 150 27.86 31.56 -2.68
CA CYS A 150 26.67 32.07 -3.36
C CYS A 150 25.40 32.05 -2.49
N GLY A 151 25.51 31.69 -1.21
CA GLY A 151 24.37 31.60 -0.29
C GLY A 151 23.49 30.36 -0.49
N LYS A 152 23.99 29.34 -1.18
CA LYS A 152 23.29 28.06 -1.36
C LYS A 152 23.90 26.98 -0.46
N ARG A 153 23.04 26.19 0.17
CA ARG A 153 23.45 24.96 0.86
C ARG A 153 24.05 24.00 -0.17
N SER A 154 25.14 23.34 0.20
CA SER A 154 25.83 22.45 -0.74
C SER A 154 26.47 21.23 -0.11
N ILE A 155 26.48 20.13 -0.87
CA ILE A 155 27.06 18.86 -0.46
C ILE A 155 28.10 18.46 -1.50
N ALA A 156 29.34 18.27 -1.06
CA ALA A 156 30.38 17.58 -1.82
C ALA A 156 30.26 16.07 -1.54
N LEU A 157 30.04 15.26 -2.57
CA LEU A 157 29.84 13.82 -2.46
C LEU A 157 30.98 13.08 -3.16
N SER A 158 31.50 12.01 -2.54
CA SER A 158 32.65 11.25 -3.03
C SER A 158 32.48 9.76 -2.76
N TYR A 159 32.76 8.91 -3.75
CA TYR A 159 32.70 7.45 -3.59
C TYR A 159 34.09 6.87 -3.41
N ALA A 160 34.35 6.34 -2.22
CA ALA A 160 35.63 5.83 -1.79
C ALA A 160 35.75 4.33 -2.09
N PHE A 161 36.48 3.96 -3.14
CA PHE A 161 36.71 2.57 -3.52
C PHE A 161 38.09 2.05 -3.11
N LYS A 162 38.18 0.76 -2.77
CA LYS A 162 39.46 0.05 -2.52
C LYS A 162 39.97 -0.68 -3.76
N SER A 163 39.05 -1.04 -4.67
CA SER A 163 39.30 -1.75 -5.93
C SER A 163 38.57 -1.02 -7.05
N ARG A 164 39.10 -1.11 -8.27
CA ARG A 164 38.47 -0.55 -9.47
C ARG A 164 37.40 -1.43 -10.11
N ASN A 165 37.04 -2.53 -9.45
CA ASN A 165 35.90 -3.32 -9.86
C ASN A 165 34.61 -2.63 -9.39
N HIS A 166 34.01 -1.80 -10.25
CA HIS A 166 32.79 -1.08 -9.93
C HIS A 166 31.57 -1.90 -10.33
N ASP A 167 31.13 -2.75 -9.40
CA ASP A 167 29.87 -3.48 -9.57
C ASP A 167 28.69 -2.48 -9.64
N PRO A 168 27.88 -2.50 -10.72
CA PRO A 168 26.70 -1.65 -10.84
C PRO A 168 25.74 -1.75 -9.65
N VAL A 169 25.63 -2.93 -9.02
CA VAL A 169 24.78 -3.13 -7.84
C VAL A 169 25.28 -2.32 -6.64
N VAL A 170 26.60 -2.30 -6.43
CA VAL A 170 27.23 -1.53 -5.34
C VAL A 170 27.16 -0.03 -5.62
N ILE A 171 27.33 0.40 -6.87
CA ILE A 171 27.14 1.80 -7.28
C ILE A 171 25.70 2.25 -7.05
N ALA A 172 24.73 1.42 -7.40
CA ALA A 172 23.32 1.69 -7.16
C ALA A 172 23.03 1.78 -5.65
N GLU A 173 23.52 0.84 -4.84
CA GLU A 173 23.36 0.88 -3.38
C GLU A 173 23.93 2.18 -2.79
N ALA A 174 25.16 2.54 -3.16
CA ALA A 174 25.81 3.77 -2.71
C ALA A 174 25.05 5.03 -3.15
N SER A 175 24.44 5.02 -4.34
CA SER A 175 23.62 6.14 -4.84
C SER A 175 22.31 6.29 -4.09
N HIS A 176 21.59 5.20 -3.83
CA HIS A 176 20.38 5.24 -3.00
C HIS A 176 20.70 5.69 -1.56
N HIS A 177 21.78 5.17 -0.98
CA HIS A 177 22.27 5.60 0.34
C HIS A 177 22.60 7.09 0.37
N SER A 178 23.28 7.58 -0.67
CA SER A 178 23.65 9.00 -0.80
C SER A 178 22.44 9.90 -0.93
N VAL A 179 21.41 9.52 -1.71
CA VAL A 179 20.17 10.30 -1.84
C VAL A 179 19.47 10.42 -0.49
N LYS A 180 19.31 9.32 0.26
CA LYS A 180 18.72 9.35 1.62
C LYS A 180 19.49 10.29 2.55
N LEU A 181 20.82 10.24 2.50
CA LEU A 181 21.67 11.12 3.32
C LEU A 181 21.57 12.58 2.87
N ILE A 182 21.51 12.86 1.57
CA ILE A 182 21.32 14.20 1.01
C ILE A 182 19.98 14.79 1.50
N GLU A 183 18.89 14.04 1.40
CA GLU A 183 17.57 14.45 1.88
C GLU A 183 17.57 14.72 3.40
N TYR A 184 18.17 13.82 4.17
CA TYR A 184 18.30 13.99 5.61
C TYR A 184 19.06 15.27 5.97
N LEU A 185 20.22 15.52 5.34
CA LEU A 185 21.03 16.70 5.59
C LEU A 185 20.32 17.98 5.14
N ALA A 186 19.68 17.97 3.97
CA ALA A 186 18.92 19.11 3.46
C ALA A 186 17.79 19.54 4.42
N LYS A 187 17.08 18.55 4.98
CA LYS A 187 16.01 18.75 5.96
C LYS A 187 16.54 19.17 7.34
N ASN A 188 17.67 18.61 7.77
CA ASN A 188 18.23 18.80 9.12
C ASN A 188 19.56 19.59 9.09
N TRP A 189 19.62 20.64 8.26
CA TRP A 189 20.86 21.38 8.05
C TRP A 189 21.32 22.08 9.35
N THR A 190 22.54 21.79 9.79
CA THR A 190 23.05 22.32 11.05
C THR A 190 23.40 23.80 10.92
N GLU A 191 23.04 24.59 11.94
CA GLU A 191 23.36 26.01 11.99
C GLU A 191 24.88 26.25 11.97
N GLY A 192 25.32 27.22 11.17
CA GLY A 192 26.74 27.55 11.03
C GLY A 192 27.56 26.57 10.19
N VAL A 193 26.93 25.61 9.51
CA VAL A 193 27.56 24.81 8.45
C VAL A 193 27.20 25.39 7.10
N ASP A 194 28.19 25.70 6.27
CA ASP A 194 27.94 26.23 4.94
C ASP A 194 27.82 25.09 3.90
N LEU A 195 28.62 24.03 4.07
CA LEU A 195 28.63 22.84 3.22
C LEU A 195 28.98 21.57 4.00
N TYR A 196 28.58 20.40 3.47
CA TYR A 196 29.04 19.09 3.96
C TYR A 196 29.93 18.40 2.94
N ASN A 197 31.07 17.85 3.38
CA ASN A 197 31.88 16.90 2.61
C ASN A 197 31.53 15.48 3.03
N VAL A 198 30.91 14.72 2.13
CA VAL A 198 30.39 13.37 2.34
C VAL A 198 31.24 12.38 1.56
N ASN A 199 31.82 11.40 2.27
CA ASN A 199 32.55 10.30 1.63
C ASN A 199 31.86 8.98 1.97
N VAL A 200 31.33 8.33 0.93
CA VAL A 200 30.61 7.05 1.00
C VAL A 200 31.55 5.93 0.51
N PRO A 201 31.84 4.92 1.34
CA PRO A 201 32.58 3.73 0.90
C PRO A 201 31.83 2.98 -0.22
N LEU A 202 32.53 2.65 -1.30
CA LEU A 202 31.97 1.84 -2.39
C LEU A 202 32.22 0.36 -2.11
N ASP A 203 31.64 -0.12 -1.01
CA ASP A 203 31.68 -1.51 -0.56
C ASP A 203 30.23 -2.03 -0.44
N ALA A 204 30.00 -3.32 -0.69
CA ALA A 204 28.67 -3.91 -0.56
C ALA A 204 28.15 -3.82 0.88
N GLY A 205 26.87 -3.47 1.06
CA GLY A 205 26.27 -3.29 2.38
C GLY A 205 26.58 -1.94 3.03
N VAL A 206 27.09 -0.95 2.28
CA VAL A 206 27.36 0.40 2.80
C VAL A 206 26.13 1.04 3.47
N SER A 207 24.92 0.68 3.02
CA SER A 207 23.66 1.14 3.59
C SER A 207 23.41 0.68 5.03
N GLN A 208 24.05 -0.41 5.46
CA GLN A 208 23.96 -0.97 6.81
C GLN A 208 25.04 -0.42 7.76
N ASN A 209 26.06 0.24 7.21
CA ASN A 209 27.16 0.78 7.99
C ASN A 209 26.79 2.14 8.57
N LYS A 210 27.45 2.49 9.67
CA LYS A 210 27.21 3.76 10.35
C LYS A 210 27.55 4.96 9.47
N ILE A 211 26.80 6.04 9.68
CA ILE A 211 27.11 7.36 9.15
C ILE A 211 27.55 8.23 10.33
N LEU A 212 28.75 8.81 10.27
CA LEU A 212 29.31 9.58 11.37
C LEU A 212 29.60 11.01 10.93
N TYR A 213 29.28 11.98 11.80
CA TYR A 213 29.90 13.30 11.74
C TYR A 213 31.38 13.19 12.10
N THR A 214 32.24 13.79 11.29
CA THR A 214 33.69 13.67 11.40
C THR A 214 34.40 15.02 11.29
N ASP A 215 35.58 15.11 11.90
CA ASP A 215 36.55 16.14 11.59
C ASP A 215 37.40 15.75 10.37
N MET A 216 37.92 16.72 9.63
CA MET A 216 38.90 16.46 8.57
C MET A 216 40.26 16.10 9.18
N LEU A 217 40.86 14.98 8.76
CA LEU A 217 42.18 14.57 9.23
C LEU A 217 43.27 15.56 8.80
N ASP A 218 44.03 16.07 9.77
CA ASP A 218 45.10 17.04 9.54
C ASP A 218 46.43 16.36 9.18
N ASN A 219 46.70 16.18 7.89
CA ASN A 219 47.93 15.57 7.37
C ASN A 219 48.77 16.54 6.51
N ARG A 220 50.05 16.20 6.29
CA ARG A 220 51.05 17.04 5.59
C ARG A 220 51.85 16.21 4.60
N TRP A 221 52.29 16.86 3.51
CA TRP A 221 53.22 16.25 2.55
C TRP A 221 54.57 15.94 3.20
N GLN A 222 55.12 14.75 2.92
CA GLN A 222 56.50 14.40 3.24
C GLN A 222 57.36 14.51 1.97
N GLY A 223 57.90 15.70 1.72
CA GLY A 223 58.75 16.00 0.56
C GLY A 223 58.02 16.74 -0.57
N SER A 224 58.64 16.74 -1.75
CA SER A 224 58.12 17.43 -2.95
C SER A 224 57.08 16.57 -3.66
N CYS A 225 55.99 17.19 -4.14
CA CYS A 225 55.05 16.56 -5.05
C CYS A 225 55.55 16.50 -6.50
N PHE A 226 56.74 17.06 -6.77
CA PHE A 226 57.34 17.11 -8.09
C PHE A 226 58.70 16.43 -8.13
N LYS A 227 58.96 15.69 -9.22
CA LYS A 227 60.26 15.12 -9.56
C LYS A 227 60.86 15.89 -10.74
N ALA A 228 62.11 16.31 -10.58
CA ALA A 228 62.86 16.94 -11.67
C ALA A 228 63.27 15.91 -12.72
N VAL A 229 63.11 16.26 -13.99
CA VAL A 229 63.59 15.49 -15.15
C VAL A 229 64.34 16.40 -16.12
N ASP A 230 65.12 15.78 -17.01
CA ASP A 230 65.84 16.48 -18.07
C ASP A 230 64.86 17.16 -19.05
N ALA A 231 65.17 18.37 -19.51
CA ALA A 231 64.34 19.11 -20.47
C ALA A 231 64.23 18.44 -21.86
N SER A 232 65.10 17.47 -22.17
CA SER A 232 65.04 16.64 -23.39
C SER A 232 64.00 15.52 -23.34
N VAL A 233 63.33 15.30 -22.20
CA VAL A 233 62.19 14.39 -22.10
C VAL A 233 61.01 15.05 -22.85
N SER A 234 60.80 14.63 -24.10
CA SER A 234 59.74 15.10 -24.99
C SER A 234 58.36 15.05 -24.34
N GLU A 235 57.51 15.99 -24.75
CA GLU A 235 56.08 16.13 -24.45
C GLU A 235 55.37 14.78 -24.39
N VAL A 236 55.24 14.23 -23.18
CA VAL A 236 54.32 13.12 -22.93
C VAL A 236 52.93 13.74 -22.96
N ASP A 237 52.04 13.20 -23.81
CA ASP A 237 50.62 13.58 -23.84
C ASP A 237 50.08 13.68 -22.39
N PRO A 238 49.70 14.89 -21.93
CA PRO A 238 49.24 15.12 -20.56
C PRO A 238 48.08 14.21 -20.17
N ALA A 239 47.15 13.93 -21.10
CA ALA A 239 45.98 13.09 -20.84
C ALA A 239 46.36 11.62 -20.64
N ALA A 240 47.21 11.06 -21.52
CA ALA A 240 47.72 9.70 -21.37
C ALA A 240 48.53 9.52 -20.06
N ARG A 241 49.27 10.55 -19.65
CA ARG A 241 50.04 10.54 -18.41
C ARG A 241 49.15 10.60 -17.17
N GLU A 242 48.12 11.44 -17.18
CA GLU A 242 47.13 11.48 -16.11
C GLU A 242 46.43 10.13 -15.97
N LYS A 243 46.02 9.51 -17.08
CA LYS A 243 45.46 8.16 -17.09
C LYS A 243 46.43 7.13 -16.47
N ALA A 244 47.71 7.16 -16.84
CA ALA A 244 48.72 6.27 -16.27
C ALA A 244 48.97 6.50 -14.76
N LEU A 245 48.88 7.75 -14.29
CA LEU A 245 48.96 8.07 -12.85
C LEU A 245 47.72 7.58 -12.10
N ARG A 246 46.55 7.57 -12.76
CA ARG A 246 45.36 6.92 -12.23
C ARG A 246 45.61 5.41 -12.16
N ASP A 247 46.05 4.76 -13.24
CA ASP A 247 46.20 3.29 -13.32
C ASP A 247 47.14 2.63 -12.30
N GLN A 248 48.02 3.38 -11.65
CA GLN A 248 48.93 2.85 -10.62
C GLN A 248 48.21 2.50 -9.31
N ASP A 249 48.43 1.26 -8.83
CA ASP A 249 47.93 0.79 -7.53
C ASP A 249 48.66 1.52 -6.38
N PRO A 250 47.95 2.22 -5.48
CA PRO A 250 48.56 3.01 -4.40
C PRO A 250 49.46 2.22 -3.43
N LYS A 251 49.43 0.88 -3.45
CA LYS A 251 50.24 0.04 -2.55
C LYS A 251 51.68 -0.23 -3.01
N THR A 252 52.02 -0.07 -4.29
CA THR A 252 53.30 -0.62 -4.82
C THR A 252 54.42 0.37 -5.07
N GLY A 253 54.21 1.68 -4.91
CA GLY A 253 55.26 2.68 -4.61
C GLY A 253 56.58 2.67 -5.43
N GLN A 254 56.65 2.01 -6.58
CA GLN A 254 57.87 1.91 -7.39
C GLN A 254 57.60 2.34 -8.82
N MET A 255 58.10 3.52 -9.18
CA MET A 255 58.53 3.77 -10.55
C MET A 255 59.79 2.96 -10.81
N GLN A 256 59.79 2.09 -11.83
CA GLN A 256 61.04 1.55 -12.38
C GLN A 256 61.91 2.73 -12.83
N GLY A 257 63.06 2.89 -12.17
CA GLY A 257 64.03 3.92 -12.50
C GLY A 257 64.69 3.61 -13.84
N ALA A 258 64.63 4.57 -14.76
CA ALA A 258 65.64 4.64 -15.81
C ALA A 258 66.92 5.21 -15.18
N ASP A 259 67.98 4.42 -15.18
CA ASP A 259 69.32 4.83 -14.75
C ASP A 259 69.81 6.04 -15.55
N SER A 260 69.96 7.19 -14.89
CA SER A 260 70.67 8.33 -15.46
C SER A 260 72.09 8.36 -14.90
N ALA A 261 73.05 7.97 -15.75
CA ALA A 261 74.48 8.05 -15.46
C ALA A 261 74.90 9.50 -15.09
N SER A 262 75.70 9.63 -14.03
CA SER A 262 76.24 10.90 -13.55
C SER A 262 77.34 11.43 -14.47
N VAL A 263 77.17 12.63 -15.02
CA VAL A 263 78.22 13.42 -15.70
C VAL A 263 78.69 14.54 -14.76
N PRO A 264 79.99 14.90 -14.70
CA PRO A 264 80.49 15.92 -13.79
C PRO A 264 79.98 17.32 -14.15
N VAL A 265 79.59 18.08 -13.13
CA VAL A 265 79.04 19.43 -13.24
C VAL A 265 80.16 20.46 -13.30
N ASP A 266 80.21 21.22 -14.38
CA ASP A 266 80.91 22.52 -14.45
C ASP A 266 79.92 23.63 -14.06
N GLN A 267 80.32 24.50 -13.14
CA GLN A 267 79.46 25.51 -12.52
C GLN A 267 79.20 26.70 -13.46
N ALA A 268 77.92 27.13 -13.56
CA ALA A 268 77.44 28.54 -13.68
C ALA A 268 76.20 28.78 -14.58
N ARG A 269 75.35 27.79 -14.88
CA ARG A 269 73.98 28.02 -15.40
C ARG A 269 73.00 27.06 -14.74
N LEU A 270 71.83 27.55 -14.30
CA LEU A 270 70.72 26.68 -13.88
C LEU A 270 70.37 25.78 -15.09
N PRO A 271 70.55 24.45 -15.01
CA PRO A 271 70.22 23.59 -16.13
C PRO A 271 68.71 23.61 -16.35
N ALA A 272 68.28 23.62 -17.62
CA ALA A 272 66.87 23.51 -17.97
C ALA A 272 66.34 22.17 -17.46
N LYS A 273 65.39 22.22 -16.53
CA LYS A 273 64.72 21.05 -15.95
C LYS A 273 63.23 21.17 -16.18
N HIS A 274 62.59 20.06 -16.51
CA HIS A 274 61.13 19.94 -16.42
C HIS A 274 60.78 19.28 -15.08
N PHE A 275 59.58 19.59 -14.57
CA PHE A 275 59.09 19.01 -13.31
C PHE A 275 57.83 18.22 -13.59
N LEU A 276 57.79 17.00 -13.09
CA LEU A 276 56.67 16.08 -13.26
C LEU A 276 55.98 15.90 -11.92
N TRP A 277 54.64 15.97 -11.91
CA TRP A 277 53.85 15.60 -10.74
C TRP A 277 54.07 14.13 -10.39
N ALA A 278 54.57 13.87 -9.18
CA ALA A 278 54.92 12.55 -8.66
C ALA A 278 54.91 12.55 -7.11
N PRO A 279 53.76 12.81 -6.46
CA PRO A 279 53.65 12.81 -5.00
C PRO A 279 53.80 11.41 -4.40
N SER A 280 54.35 11.34 -3.18
CA SER A 280 54.44 10.09 -2.41
C SER A 280 53.19 9.88 -1.55
N PHE A 281 52.21 9.14 -2.07
CA PHE A 281 50.95 8.88 -1.36
C PHE A 281 51.09 7.89 -0.18
N SER A 282 52.16 7.11 -0.11
CA SER A 282 52.39 6.16 1.01
C SER A 282 52.36 6.84 2.38
N SER A 283 52.92 8.04 2.47
CA SER A 283 52.88 8.88 3.68
C SER A 283 51.46 9.28 4.07
N VAL A 284 50.61 9.57 3.08
CA VAL A 284 49.21 9.94 3.26
C VAL A 284 48.41 8.74 3.77
N PHE A 285 48.57 7.57 3.17
CA PHE A 285 47.92 6.34 3.63
C PHE A 285 48.36 5.95 5.04
N ASN A 286 49.66 6.03 5.34
CA ASN A 286 50.17 5.76 6.68
C ASN A 286 49.59 6.71 7.73
N SER A 287 49.35 7.98 7.38
CA SER A 287 48.71 8.93 8.30
C SER A 287 47.27 8.54 8.66
N VAL A 288 46.53 7.95 7.71
CA VAL A 288 45.18 7.43 7.97
C VAL A 288 45.24 6.17 8.82
N GLU A 289 46.18 5.26 8.53
CA GLU A 289 46.38 4.03 9.31
C GLU A 289 46.70 4.28 10.78
N GLN A 290 47.47 5.34 11.07
CA GLN A 290 47.87 5.72 12.42
C GLN A 290 46.84 6.60 13.14
N SER A 291 45.83 7.11 12.42
CA SER A 291 44.83 8.01 12.99
C SER A 291 43.80 7.26 13.84
N GLY A 292 43.34 7.88 14.93
CA GLY A 292 42.30 7.35 15.80
C GLY A 292 40.87 7.76 15.37
N PRO A 293 39.82 7.25 16.04
CA PRO A 293 38.43 7.55 15.73
C PRO A 293 38.08 9.04 15.69
N GLY A 294 37.08 9.40 14.88
CA GLY A 294 36.50 10.75 14.82
C GLY A 294 36.92 11.61 13.62
N ASN A 295 37.84 11.11 12.77
CA ASN A 295 38.23 11.78 11.54
C ASN A 295 37.71 11.07 10.27
N ASP A 296 37.57 11.82 9.19
CA ASP A 296 37.06 11.37 7.89
C ASP A 296 37.87 10.21 7.29
N GLY A 297 39.20 10.27 7.37
CA GLY A 297 40.11 9.23 6.88
C GLY A 297 39.90 7.89 7.58
N TRP A 298 39.84 7.89 8.91
CA TRP A 298 39.58 6.70 9.72
C TRP A 298 38.18 6.14 9.47
N THR A 299 37.15 7.00 9.47
CA THR A 299 35.75 6.56 9.29
C THR A 299 35.56 5.81 7.97
N VAL A 300 36.09 6.35 6.86
CA VAL A 300 36.01 5.69 5.55
C VAL A 300 36.85 4.42 5.49
N LYS A 301 38.01 4.37 6.16
CA LYS A 301 38.84 3.16 6.25
C LYS A 301 38.06 2.00 6.88
N GLU A 302 37.32 2.28 7.94
CA GLU A 302 36.49 1.30 8.65
C GLU A 302 35.18 0.94 7.92
N GLY A 303 34.97 1.42 6.69
CA GLY A 303 33.79 1.12 5.88
C GLY A 303 32.53 1.91 6.26
N MET A 304 32.67 2.94 7.10
CA MET A 304 31.58 3.83 7.48
C MET A 304 31.51 5.07 6.59
N THR A 305 30.31 5.66 6.45
CA THR A 305 30.14 6.93 5.72
C THR A 305 30.57 8.10 6.60
N SER A 306 31.42 8.97 6.09
CA SER A 306 31.84 10.19 6.80
C SER A 306 31.08 11.42 6.30
N VAL A 307 30.67 12.28 7.23
CA VAL A 307 30.03 13.57 6.97
C VAL A 307 30.81 14.65 7.70
N THR A 308 31.59 15.44 6.96
CA THR A 308 32.42 16.50 7.52
C THR A 308 31.75 17.86 7.30
N PRO A 309 31.27 18.54 8.37
CA PRO A 309 30.72 19.89 8.26
C PRO A 309 31.85 20.91 8.05
N LEU A 310 31.70 21.78 7.05
CA LEU A 310 32.70 22.77 6.69
C LEU A 310 32.10 24.17 6.60
N ARG A 311 32.96 25.18 6.76
CA ARG A 311 32.67 26.55 6.34
C ARG A 311 33.48 26.90 5.10
N ALA A 312 32.87 27.66 4.19
CA ALA A 312 33.51 28.03 2.93
C ALA A 312 34.71 28.98 3.13
N ASN A 313 34.83 29.60 4.30
CA ASN A 313 35.96 30.45 4.68
C ASN A 313 37.10 29.70 5.39
N PHE A 314 37.13 28.37 5.33
CA PHE A 314 38.11 27.49 5.97
C PHE A 314 38.10 27.47 7.50
N MET A 315 37.14 28.14 8.16
CA MET A 315 36.97 28.02 9.60
C MET A 315 36.42 26.63 9.95
N ARG A 316 36.90 26.08 11.06
CA ARG A 316 36.30 24.87 11.64
C ARG A 316 35.00 25.24 12.35
N ASN A 317 34.01 24.37 12.25
CA ASN A 317 32.81 24.44 13.08
C ASN A 317 32.94 23.43 14.24
N PRO A 318 33.47 23.82 15.41
CA PRO A 318 33.69 22.88 16.50
C PRO A 318 32.36 22.39 17.09
N GLY A 319 32.27 21.10 17.41
CA GLY A 319 31.20 20.55 18.25
C GLY A 319 30.10 19.76 17.54
N ILE A 320 30.20 19.52 16.23
CA ILE A 320 29.28 18.60 15.52
C ILE A 320 29.93 17.22 15.46
N GLN A 321 29.49 16.32 16.34
CA GLN A 321 29.96 14.95 16.42
C GLN A 321 28.79 14.00 16.69
N GLY A 322 28.94 12.73 16.34
CA GLY A 322 27.95 11.69 16.61
C GLY A 322 27.54 10.91 15.37
N GLU A 323 26.65 9.96 15.59
CA GLU A 323 26.12 9.08 14.55
C GLU A 323 24.84 9.70 13.94
N ILE A 324 24.80 9.79 12.61
CA ILE A 324 23.59 10.13 11.87
C ILE A 324 22.79 8.85 11.69
N LYS A 325 21.60 8.82 12.26
CA LYS A 325 20.61 7.77 11.98
C LYS A 325 19.68 8.29 10.90
N LEU A 326 19.82 7.75 9.70
CA LEU A 326 18.84 8.02 8.66
C LEU A 326 17.50 7.45 9.14
N PRO A 327 16.38 8.17 8.94
CA PRO A 327 15.07 7.57 9.12
C PRO A 327 15.04 6.33 8.22
N ASP A 328 14.74 5.18 8.81
CA ASP A 328 14.49 3.97 8.06
C ASP A 328 13.30 4.26 7.15
N ASN A 329 13.55 4.68 5.91
CA ASN A 329 12.69 4.30 4.81
C ASN A 329 12.92 2.80 4.65
N GLU A 330 12.30 2.03 5.54
CA GLU A 330 11.84 0.69 5.22
C GLU A 330 11.23 0.82 3.83
N GLN A 331 11.72 0.04 2.85
CA GLN A 331 10.84 -0.27 1.74
C GLN A 331 9.50 -0.68 2.37
N PRO A 332 8.36 -0.19 1.89
CA PRO A 332 7.09 -0.52 2.50
C PRO A 332 7.02 -2.03 2.62
N THR A 333 6.98 -2.51 3.86
CA THR A 333 6.93 -3.95 4.16
C THR A 333 5.67 -4.59 3.57
N LEU A 334 4.67 -3.77 3.24
CA LEU A 334 3.40 -4.17 2.67
C LEU A 334 2.91 -3.12 1.67
N TYR A 335 2.35 -3.58 0.55
CA TYR A 335 1.54 -2.73 -0.33
C TYR A 335 0.06 -3.02 -0.11
N SER A 336 -0.80 -2.02 -0.29
CA SER A 336 -2.24 -2.18 -0.17
C SER A 336 -2.98 -1.67 -1.39
N ILE A 337 -3.99 -2.41 -1.82
CA ILE A 337 -4.95 -2.00 -2.85
C ILE A 337 -6.32 -2.01 -2.18
N VAL A 338 -6.94 -0.83 -2.09
CA VAL A 338 -8.30 -0.65 -1.56
C VAL A 338 -9.17 -0.13 -2.70
N ASP A 339 -10.18 -0.90 -3.09
CA ASP A 339 -11.03 -0.66 -4.26
C ASP A 339 -12.46 -1.12 -3.94
N SER A 340 -13.24 -0.24 -3.31
CA SER A 340 -14.63 -0.50 -2.92
C SER A 340 -15.56 0.51 -3.58
N ASP A 341 -16.78 0.08 -3.93
CA ASP A 341 -17.78 0.95 -4.55
C ASP A 341 -18.38 1.96 -3.57
N ASP A 342 -18.31 1.70 -2.27
CA ASP A 342 -18.74 2.62 -1.23
C ASP A 342 -17.57 3.54 -0.79
N PRO A 343 -17.62 4.86 -1.09
CA PRO A 343 -16.56 5.79 -0.74
C PRO A 343 -16.27 5.87 0.76
N TYR A 344 -17.30 5.63 1.59
CA TYR A 344 -17.15 5.65 3.04
C TYR A 344 -16.41 4.39 3.54
N VAL A 345 -16.72 3.21 2.99
CA VAL A 345 -16.00 1.96 3.32
C VAL A 345 -14.54 2.07 2.89
N GLN A 346 -14.28 2.58 1.69
CA GLN A 346 -12.93 2.83 1.19
C GLN A 346 -12.14 3.72 2.16
N ARG A 347 -12.70 4.88 2.53
CA ARG A 347 -12.05 5.82 3.46
C ARG A 347 -11.72 5.17 4.80
N LEU A 348 -12.66 4.43 5.39
CA LEU A 348 -12.44 3.80 6.69
C LEU A 348 -11.37 2.72 6.64
N MET A 349 -11.34 1.91 5.57
CA MET A 349 -10.33 0.87 5.45
C MET A 349 -8.93 1.46 5.23
N GLU A 350 -8.81 2.49 4.39
CA GLU A 350 -7.56 3.24 4.21
C GLU A 350 -7.08 3.89 5.52
N GLN A 351 -8.01 4.50 6.27
CA GLN A 351 -7.71 5.08 7.57
C GLN A 351 -7.25 4.02 8.58
N ALA A 352 -7.94 2.88 8.65
CA ALA A 352 -7.56 1.77 9.53
C ALA A 352 -6.15 1.23 9.19
N LEU A 353 -5.81 1.09 7.91
CA LEU A 353 -4.46 0.71 7.48
C LEU A 353 -3.43 1.76 7.90
N GLN A 354 -3.72 3.04 7.69
CA GLN A 354 -2.82 4.14 8.03
C GLN A 354 -2.58 4.24 9.55
N ASP A 355 -3.64 4.11 10.36
CA ASP A 355 -3.57 4.22 11.81
C ASP A 355 -2.86 3.02 12.44
N ARG A 356 -3.05 1.81 11.88
CA ARG A 356 -2.52 0.57 12.46
C ARG A 356 -1.15 0.17 11.91
N LEU A 357 -0.81 0.55 10.69
CA LEU A 357 0.44 0.18 10.00
C LEU A 357 1.36 1.38 9.71
N GLY A 358 0.84 2.61 9.68
CA GLY A 358 1.63 3.81 9.44
C GLY A 358 2.40 3.77 8.12
N GLY A 359 3.63 4.29 8.11
CA GLY A 359 4.49 4.32 6.92
C GLY A 359 4.99 2.95 6.42
N ARG A 360 4.61 1.84 7.08
CA ARG A 360 4.98 0.47 6.68
C ARG A 360 4.15 -0.06 5.52
N CYS A 361 3.00 0.57 5.26
CA CYS A 361 2.07 0.21 4.19
C CYS A 361 2.04 1.31 3.13
N LYS A 362 2.15 0.95 1.85
CA LYS A 362 2.03 1.90 0.73
C LYS A 362 0.85 1.54 -0.17
N ALA A 363 -0.02 2.50 -0.42
CA ALA A 363 -1.15 2.33 -1.34
C ALA A 363 -0.68 2.23 -2.80
N LEU A 364 -1.32 1.32 -3.55
CA LEU A 364 -1.18 1.17 -5.00
C LEU A 364 -2.56 1.23 -5.67
N SER A 365 -2.56 1.61 -6.94
CA SER A 365 -3.76 1.62 -7.77
C SER A 365 -4.02 0.26 -8.42
N SER A 366 -2.96 -0.50 -8.76
CA SER A 366 -3.06 -1.79 -9.42
C SER A 366 -1.97 -2.76 -8.98
N LEU A 367 -2.22 -4.07 -9.12
CA LEU A 367 -1.22 -5.12 -8.93
C LEU A 367 -0.06 -5.02 -9.94
N SER A 368 -0.29 -4.37 -11.10
CA SER A 368 0.77 -4.13 -12.09
C SER A 368 1.86 -3.17 -11.61
N ASP A 369 1.55 -2.36 -10.59
CA ASP A 369 2.49 -1.41 -10.00
C ASP A 369 3.38 -2.05 -8.92
N LEU A 370 3.21 -3.35 -8.66
CA LEU A 370 4.04 -4.08 -7.71
C LEU A 370 5.49 -4.22 -8.23
N PRO A 371 6.50 -3.99 -7.37
CA PRO A 371 7.91 -4.17 -7.76
C PRO A 371 8.27 -5.60 -8.19
N SER A 372 7.56 -6.59 -7.66
CA SER A 372 7.69 -8.02 -7.96
C SER A 372 6.37 -8.73 -7.63
N PRO A 373 5.97 -9.79 -8.36
CA PRO A 373 4.79 -10.59 -8.04
C PRO A 373 4.81 -11.23 -6.63
N SER A 374 6.00 -11.48 -6.09
CA SER A 374 6.18 -12.04 -4.74
C SER A 374 6.16 -10.99 -3.62
N THR A 375 5.97 -9.71 -3.94
CA THR A 375 5.97 -8.63 -2.96
C THR A 375 4.73 -8.75 -2.06
N PRO A 376 4.85 -8.55 -0.73
CA PRO A 376 3.70 -8.54 0.16
C PRO A 376 2.64 -7.52 -0.27
N VAL A 377 1.43 -7.98 -0.55
CA VAL A 377 0.30 -7.17 -0.98
C VAL A 377 -0.99 -7.57 -0.26
N PHE A 378 -1.67 -6.57 0.25
CA PHE A 378 -3.01 -6.68 0.81
C PHE A 378 -4.04 -6.14 -0.19
N GLN A 379 -5.06 -6.92 -0.49
CA GLN A 379 -6.14 -6.56 -1.41
C GLN A 379 -7.47 -6.51 -0.65
N TYR A 380 -8.04 -5.32 -0.57
CA TYR A 380 -9.43 -5.09 -0.15
C TYR A 380 -10.22 -4.60 -1.35
N ARG A 381 -10.92 -5.50 -2.04
CA ARG A 381 -11.64 -5.16 -3.26
C ARG A 381 -13.04 -5.76 -3.28
N GLU A 382 -13.88 -5.27 -4.17
CA GLU A 382 -15.13 -5.96 -4.51
C GLU A 382 -14.87 -7.37 -5.06
N TYR A 383 -15.80 -8.30 -4.81
CA TYR A 383 -15.59 -9.71 -5.11
C TYR A 383 -15.23 -9.99 -6.58
N GLU A 384 -15.90 -9.33 -7.53
CA GLU A 384 -15.69 -9.51 -8.98
C GLU A 384 -14.37 -8.89 -9.47
N ARG A 385 -13.79 -7.96 -8.70
CA ARG A 385 -12.52 -7.28 -9.02
C ARG A 385 -11.32 -7.91 -8.33
N LEU A 386 -11.52 -8.90 -7.46
CA LEU A 386 -10.42 -9.61 -6.81
C LEU A 386 -9.66 -10.48 -7.82
N GLU A 387 -8.34 -10.30 -7.86
CA GLU A 387 -7.45 -11.12 -8.70
C GLU A 387 -7.09 -12.41 -7.97
N PHE A 388 -8.05 -13.34 -7.90
CA PHE A 388 -7.88 -14.63 -7.21
C PHE A 388 -6.73 -15.46 -7.77
N GLU A 389 -6.46 -15.38 -9.07
CA GLU A 389 -5.31 -16.07 -9.68
C GLU A 389 -3.99 -15.63 -9.04
N HIS A 390 -3.76 -14.31 -8.90
CA HIS A 390 -2.57 -13.77 -8.24
C HIS A 390 -2.46 -14.28 -6.79
N ALA A 391 -3.58 -14.27 -6.05
CA ALA A 391 -3.61 -14.75 -4.67
C ALA A 391 -3.32 -16.26 -4.56
N MET A 392 -3.73 -17.06 -5.54
CA MET A 392 -3.45 -18.49 -5.57
C MET A 392 -1.98 -18.80 -5.90
N PHE A 393 -1.36 -18.04 -6.81
CA PHE A 393 0.06 -18.21 -7.14
C PHE A 393 1.01 -17.65 -6.07
N ASN A 394 0.57 -16.64 -5.31
CA ASN A 394 1.37 -15.95 -4.30
C ASN A 394 0.78 -16.11 -2.89
N SER A 395 0.52 -17.35 -2.48
CA SER A 395 -0.22 -17.65 -1.25
C SER A 395 0.44 -17.21 0.06
N SER A 396 1.75 -16.94 0.08
CA SER A 396 2.45 -16.43 1.27
C SER A 396 2.60 -14.91 1.30
N SER A 397 2.33 -14.21 0.19
CA SER A 397 2.56 -12.77 0.06
C SER A 397 1.32 -11.98 -0.37
N SER A 398 0.24 -12.61 -0.82
CA SER A 398 -0.97 -11.93 -1.25
C SER A 398 -2.16 -12.31 -0.37
N LEU A 399 -2.73 -11.33 0.36
CA LEU A 399 -3.89 -11.49 1.23
C LEU A 399 -5.14 -10.86 0.61
N THR A 400 -6.26 -11.58 0.54
CA THR A 400 -7.55 -11.08 0.00
C THR A 400 -8.65 -11.00 1.06
N ASN A 401 -9.60 -10.08 0.88
CA ASN A 401 -10.77 -9.88 1.76
C ASN A 401 -12.00 -10.76 1.44
N ALA A 402 -11.84 -11.81 0.63
CA ALA A 402 -12.87 -12.83 0.44
C ALA A 402 -12.32 -14.22 0.12
N TYR A 403 -13.10 -15.25 0.45
CA TYR A 403 -12.90 -16.62 -0.01
C TYR A 403 -13.52 -16.85 -1.39
N ILE A 404 -12.88 -17.67 -2.22
CA ILE A 404 -13.35 -17.98 -3.59
C ILE A 404 -14.70 -18.71 -3.55
N ILE A 405 -14.80 -19.80 -2.79
CA ILE A 405 -16.02 -20.63 -2.76
C ILE A 405 -16.61 -20.57 -1.35
N ARG A 406 -17.78 -19.93 -1.23
CA ARG A 406 -18.47 -19.71 0.06
C ARG A 406 -19.99 -19.82 0.02
N LYS A 407 -20.52 -20.34 -1.08
CA LYS A 407 -21.97 -20.47 -1.31
C LYS A 407 -22.69 -21.30 -0.25
N ALA A 408 -21.99 -22.19 0.46
CA ALA A 408 -22.56 -22.97 1.57
C ALA A 408 -23.18 -22.09 2.68
N LEU A 409 -22.63 -20.89 2.90
CA LEU A 409 -23.05 -19.98 3.96
C LEU A 409 -23.97 -18.87 3.43
N ILE A 410 -23.59 -18.26 2.29
CA ILE A 410 -24.19 -17.00 1.85
C ILE A 410 -25.47 -17.15 1.02
N ARG A 411 -25.79 -18.37 0.56
CA ARG A 411 -27.00 -18.65 -0.20
C ARG A 411 -27.97 -19.41 0.69
N LYS A 412 -29.18 -18.88 0.88
CA LYS A 412 -30.15 -19.38 1.87
C LYS A 412 -30.52 -20.87 1.70
N HIS A 413 -30.69 -21.37 0.49
CA HIS A 413 -30.93 -22.80 0.22
C HIS A 413 -29.72 -23.66 0.63
N TYR A 414 -28.50 -23.26 0.26
CA TYR A 414 -27.28 -23.98 0.65
C TYR A 414 -27.02 -23.91 2.16
N LEU A 415 -27.31 -22.78 2.82
CA LEU A 415 -27.20 -22.65 4.27
C LEU A 415 -28.12 -23.64 4.98
N THR A 416 -29.36 -23.73 4.53
CA THR A 416 -30.34 -24.68 5.07
C THR A 416 -29.90 -26.13 4.88
N ASN A 417 -29.43 -26.48 3.68
CA ASN A 417 -28.88 -27.79 3.38
C ASN A 417 -27.64 -28.11 4.24
N THR A 418 -26.78 -27.13 4.48
CA THR A 418 -25.60 -27.27 5.35
C THR A 418 -26.03 -27.61 6.78
N VAL A 419 -27.01 -26.88 7.32
CA VAL A 419 -27.53 -27.09 8.68
C VAL A 419 -28.23 -28.44 8.80
N SER A 420 -29.12 -28.79 7.87
CA SER A 420 -29.85 -30.06 7.87
C SER A 420 -28.90 -31.28 7.83
N ASN A 421 -27.90 -31.25 6.95
CA ASN A 421 -26.89 -32.29 6.85
C ASN A 421 -26.04 -32.42 8.11
N TRP A 422 -25.74 -31.30 8.77
CA TRP A 422 -24.96 -31.28 10.01
C TRP A 422 -25.77 -31.81 11.19
N VAL A 423 -26.98 -31.30 11.40
CA VAL A 423 -27.88 -31.71 12.51
C VAL A 423 -28.22 -33.20 12.44
N THR A 424 -28.37 -33.75 11.24
CA THR A 424 -28.59 -35.19 11.04
C THR A 424 -27.45 -36.04 11.61
N LYS A 425 -26.20 -35.56 11.50
CA LYS A 425 -25.00 -36.23 12.04
C LYS A 425 -24.72 -35.84 13.50
N HIS A 426 -25.16 -34.65 13.91
CA HIS A 426 -24.92 -34.04 15.20
C HIS A 426 -26.25 -33.65 15.87
N PRO A 427 -27.02 -34.62 16.41
CA PRO A 427 -28.38 -34.37 16.89
C PRO A 427 -28.48 -33.44 18.11
N ASN A 428 -27.37 -33.22 18.81
CA ASN A 428 -27.22 -32.32 19.97
C ASN A 428 -26.66 -30.93 19.58
N SER A 429 -26.54 -30.65 18.28
CA SER A 429 -26.06 -29.37 17.73
C SER A 429 -26.93 -28.19 18.16
N VAL A 430 -26.33 -27.02 18.42
CA VAL A 430 -27.10 -25.78 18.70
C VAL A 430 -27.85 -25.31 17.46
N LEU A 431 -27.39 -25.68 16.26
CA LEU A 431 -28.04 -25.31 15.00
C LEU A 431 -29.46 -25.88 14.90
N ARG A 432 -29.74 -27.00 15.57
CA ARG A 432 -31.08 -27.60 15.63
C ARG A 432 -32.09 -26.72 16.37
N THR A 433 -31.64 -26.01 17.40
CA THR A 433 -32.50 -25.21 18.29
C THR A 433 -32.51 -23.73 17.93
N ASN A 434 -31.58 -23.28 17.11
CA ASN A 434 -31.34 -21.87 16.82
C ASN A 434 -31.33 -21.53 15.32
N VAL A 435 -31.72 -22.46 14.46
CA VAL A 435 -31.97 -22.24 13.02
C VAL A 435 -33.32 -22.85 12.66
N LYS A 436 -34.17 -22.08 11.97
CA LYS A 436 -35.39 -22.61 11.35
C LYS A 436 -35.03 -23.10 9.96
N LEU A 437 -35.16 -24.42 9.73
CA LEU A 437 -34.96 -25.01 8.42
C LEU A 437 -36.03 -24.47 7.46
N ALA A 438 -35.57 -24.01 6.30
CA ALA A 438 -36.42 -23.58 5.21
C ALA A 438 -36.62 -24.72 4.20
N CYS A 439 -37.66 -24.64 3.39
CA CYS A 439 -37.86 -25.53 2.25
C CYS A 439 -37.63 -24.74 0.98
N ASP A 440 -36.75 -25.23 0.11
CA ASP A 440 -36.63 -24.75 -1.26
C ASP A 440 -37.47 -25.60 -2.21
N PHE A 441 -38.10 -24.95 -3.18
CA PHE A 441 -38.84 -25.63 -4.25
C PHE A 441 -38.78 -24.79 -5.53
N GLU A 442 -38.96 -25.47 -6.65
CA GLU A 442 -39.02 -24.86 -7.97
C GLU A 442 -40.48 -24.80 -8.46
N LEU A 443 -40.87 -23.66 -9.02
CA LEU A 443 -42.21 -23.46 -9.55
C LEU A 443 -42.10 -22.70 -10.88
N ASP A 444 -42.59 -23.33 -11.96
CA ASP A 444 -42.64 -22.69 -13.29
C ASP A 444 -43.91 -21.86 -13.49
N TYR A 445 -45.07 -22.38 -13.04
CA TYR A 445 -46.38 -21.71 -13.09
C TYR A 445 -47.22 -22.07 -11.86
N ALA A 446 -48.12 -21.19 -11.43
CA ALA A 446 -49.00 -21.34 -10.27
C ALA A 446 -49.86 -22.61 -10.37
N GLU A 447 -50.25 -23.03 -11.58
CA GLU A 447 -51.03 -24.25 -11.82
C GLU A 447 -50.29 -25.55 -11.41
N PHE A 448 -48.96 -25.51 -11.29
CA PHE A 448 -48.12 -26.63 -10.87
C PHE A 448 -47.70 -26.57 -9.40
N LEU A 449 -48.32 -25.71 -8.58
CA LEU A 449 -47.96 -25.57 -7.16
C LEU A 449 -48.07 -26.90 -6.40
N ASP A 450 -49.10 -27.70 -6.69
CA ASP A 450 -49.32 -28.98 -6.04
C ASP A 450 -48.17 -29.97 -6.30
N ASP A 451 -47.62 -29.95 -7.52
CA ASP A 451 -46.47 -30.77 -7.91
C ASP A 451 -45.17 -30.27 -7.25
N ALA A 452 -44.97 -28.95 -7.16
CA ALA A 452 -43.83 -28.37 -6.46
C ALA A 452 -43.85 -28.64 -4.95
N LEU A 453 -45.03 -28.63 -4.32
CA LEU A 453 -45.21 -28.95 -2.90
C LEU A 453 -44.96 -30.42 -2.57
N LEU A 454 -45.01 -31.33 -3.56
CA LEU A 454 -44.56 -32.72 -3.36
C LEU A 454 -43.05 -32.78 -3.08
N GLU A 455 -42.27 -31.87 -3.64
CA GLU A 455 -40.82 -31.78 -3.40
C GLU A 455 -40.53 -31.13 -2.03
N ALA A 456 -41.39 -30.21 -1.58
CA ALA A 456 -41.33 -29.56 -0.27
C ALA A 456 -42.23 -30.23 0.80
N TYR A 457 -41.99 -31.52 1.07
CA TYR A 457 -42.81 -32.33 1.98
C TYR A 457 -43.04 -31.70 3.38
N GLU A 458 -42.01 -31.10 3.99
CA GLU A 458 -42.12 -30.48 5.32
C GLU A 458 -43.08 -29.27 5.33
N LEU A 459 -43.06 -28.48 4.25
CA LEU A 459 -43.96 -27.34 4.08
C LEU A 459 -45.41 -27.85 3.95
N ARG A 460 -45.62 -28.81 3.04
CA ARG A 460 -46.94 -29.41 2.81
C ARG A 460 -47.55 -30.01 4.08
N ASP A 461 -46.78 -30.80 4.83
CA ASP A 461 -47.24 -31.41 6.09
C ASP A 461 -47.57 -30.35 7.17
N SER A 462 -46.87 -29.21 7.18
CA SER A 462 -47.21 -28.08 8.06
C SER A 462 -48.53 -27.40 7.65
N LEU A 463 -48.73 -27.17 6.35
CA LEU A 463 -49.97 -26.56 5.81
C LEU A 463 -51.19 -27.47 6.04
N GLU A 464 -51.07 -28.78 5.80
CA GLU A 464 -52.15 -29.76 6.08
C GLU A 464 -52.52 -29.77 7.58
N LYS A 465 -51.54 -29.69 8.48
CA LYS A 465 -51.79 -29.61 9.93
C LYS A 465 -52.43 -28.30 10.37
N ASN A 466 -52.23 -27.21 9.64
CA ASN A 466 -52.83 -25.91 9.95
C ASN A 466 -54.34 -25.89 9.72
N GLU A 467 -54.88 -26.75 8.86
CA GLU A 467 -56.33 -26.86 8.61
C GLU A 467 -57.11 -27.26 9.88
N GLU A 468 -56.48 -28.04 10.76
CA GLU A 468 -57.09 -28.52 12.01
C GLU A 468 -56.86 -27.57 13.21
N ARG A 469 -56.07 -26.50 13.03
CA ARG A 469 -55.66 -25.57 14.11
C ARG A 469 -56.45 -24.26 14.07
N ALA A 470 -56.66 -23.67 15.25
CA ALA A 470 -57.20 -22.31 15.36
C ALA A 470 -56.19 -21.28 14.80
N ASP A 471 -56.65 -20.13 14.29
CA ASP A 471 -55.79 -19.16 13.60
C ASP A 471 -54.60 -18.65 14.43
N SER A 472 -54.77 -18.54 15.75
CA SER A 472 -53.71 -18.16 16.69
C SER A 472 -52.66 -19.26 16.96
N GLU A 473 -52.93 -20.50 16.53
CA GLU A 473 -52.07 -21.68 16.72
C GLU A 473 -51.50 -22.20 15.39
N LYS A 474 -51.87 -21.58 14.26
CA LYS A 474 -51.35 -21.92 12.94
C LYS A 474 -49.87 -21.55 12.84
N GLU A 475 -49.11 -22.44 12.19
CA GLU A 475 -47.72 -22.17 11.83
C GLU A 475 -47.68 -21.28 10.59
N TRP A 476 -47.12 -20.08 10.75
CA TRP A 476 -46.95 -19.15 9.64
C TRP A 476 -45.62 -19.38 8.93
N TRP A 477 -45.62 -19.17 7.62
CA TRP A 477 -44.47 -19.27 6.75
C TRP A 477 -44.23 -17.95 6.03
N ILE A 478 -42.96 -17.67 5.72
CA ILE A 478 -42.54 -16.52 4.93
C ILE A 478 -41.95 -17.03 3.60
N LEU A 479 -42.59 -16.64 2.50
CA LEU A 479 -42.14 -16.92 1.15
C LEU A 479 -41.11 -15.88 0.74
N LYS A 480 -39.97 -16.34 0.23
CA LYS A 480 -38.89 -15.49 -0.26
C LYS A 480 -38.48 -15.93 -1.67
N PRO A 481 -38.52 -15.05 -2.67
CA PRO A 481 -38.02 -15.37 -4.00
C PRO A 481 -36.49 -15.57 -3.98
N GLY A 482 -35.98 -16.54 -4.72
CA GLY A 482 -34.56 -16.95 -4.69
C GLY A 482 -33.56 -15.93 -5.26
N MET A 483 -34.02 -14.98 -6.07
CA MET A 483 -33.19 -13.91 -6.67
C MET A 483 -33.83 -12.51 -6.61
N SER A 484 -34.72 -12.25 -5.65
CA SER A 484 -35.21 -10.88 -5.43
C SER A 484 -34.26 -10.11 -4.52
N ASP A 485 -33.78 -8.95 -4.98
CA ASP A 485 -33.03 -8.04 -4.14
C ASP A 485 -33.94 -7.24 -3.20
N ARG A 486 -33.36 -6.76 -2.09
CA ARG A 486 -33.97 -5.80 -1.15
C ARG A 486 -35.26 -6.24 -0.45
N GLY A 487 -35.74 -7.47 -0.65
CA GLY A 487 -36.93 -8.02 -0.01
C GLY A 487 -38.24 -7.78 -0.76
N GLN A 488 -38.15 -7.44 -2.05
CA GLN A 488 -39.30 -7.45 -2.97
C GLN A 488 -39.84 -8.88 -3.13
N GLY A 489 -41.17 -9.05 -3.26
CA GLY A 489 -41.81 -10.36 -3.41
C GLY A 489 -41.89 -11.22 -2.15
N ILE A 490 -41.55 -10.69 -0.96
CA ILE A 490 -41.73 -11.43 0.30
C ILE A 490 -43.20 -11.40 0.69
N ARG A 491 -43.78 -12.57 1.01
CA ARG A 491 -45.18 -12.71 1.45
C ARG A 491 -45.27 -13.65 2.66
N LEU A 492 -46.29 -13.45 3.50
CA LEU A 492 -46.62 -14.35 4.61
C LEU A 492 -47.82 -15.20 4.24
N PHE A 493 -47.81 -16.47 4.62
CA PHE A 493 -48.91 -17.40 4.33
C PHE A 493 -48.98 -18.48 5.43
N ASN A 494 -50.15 -19.11 5.57
CA ASN A 494 -50.35 -20.21 6.51
C ASN A 494 -51.18 -21.39 5.94
N CYS A 495 -51.73 -21.25 4.73
CA CYS A 495 -52.44 -22.31 4.02
C CYS A 495 -52.02 -22.39 2.55
N GLU A 496 -52.34 -23.50 1.90
CA GLU A 496 -52.03 -23.74 0.49
C GLU A 496 -52.77 -22.76 -0.44
N ASP A 497 -54.04 -22.44 -0.15
CA ASP A 497 -54.82 -21.51 -0.96
C ASP A 497 -54.21 -20.10 -0.99
N GLN A 498 -53.76 -19.58 0.17
CA GLN A 498 -53.04 -18.29 0.23
C GLN A 498 -51.74 -18.33 -0.58
N LEU A 499 -51.01 -19.45 -0.55
CA LEU A 499 -49.79 -19.61 -1.32
C LEU A 499 -50.09 -19.60 -2.82
N ARG A 500 -51.17 -20.26 -3.25
CA ARG A 500 -51.65 -20.26 -4.64
C ARG A 500 -52.05 -18.86 -5.09
N GLU A 501 -52.82 -18.14 -4.28
CA GLU A 501 -53.22 -16.75 -4.55
C GLU A 501 -52.00 -15.83 -4.75
N ILE A 502 -50.95 -15.98 -3.93
CA ILE A 502 -49.70 -15.21 -4.07
C ILE A 502 -49.05 -15.45 -5.43
N PHE A 503 -49.01 -16.69 -5.91
CA PHE A 503 -48.42 -17.01 -7.21
C PHE A 503 -49.31 -16.59 -8.38
N GLU A 504 -50.62 -16.72 -8.27
CA GLU A 504 -51.58 -16.23 -9.26
C GLU A 504 -51.51 -14.69 -9.41
N GLU A 505 -51.37 -13.95 -8.30
CA GLU A 505 -51.15 -12.48 -8.31
C GLU A 505 -49.94 -12.11 -9.18
N TRP A 506 -48.81 -12.83 -9.01
CA TRP A 506 -47.58 -12.57 -9.77
C TRP A 506 -47.67 -12.94 -11.25
N GLU A 507 -48.55 -13.87 -11.64
CA GLU A 507 -48.76 -14.23 -13.05
C GLU A 507 -49.67 -13.23 -13.78
N VAL A 508 -50.67 -12.67 -13.09
CA VAL A 508 -51.65 -11.75 -13.71
C VAL A 508 -51.01 -10.43 -14.11
N ASP A 509 -50.03 -9.94 -13.34
CA ASP A 509 -49.29 -8.69 -13.61
C ASP A 509 -48.53 -8.69 -14.97
N GLU A 510 -48.27 -9.84 -15.61
CA GLU A 510 -47.68 -9.91 -16.96
C GLU A 510 -48.71 -9.74 -18.10
N SER A 511 -49.99 -10.01 -17.86
CA SER A 511 -50.99 -10.17 -18.93
C SER A 511 -51.65 -8.87 -19.40
N ASP A 512 -51.54 -7.79 -18.63
CA ASP A 512 -52.16 -6.48 -18.95
C ASP A 512 -51.28 -5.55 -19.81
N ASP A 513 -49.99 -5.87 -20.00
CA ASP A 513 -49.07 -5.09 -20.87
C ASP A 513 -49.03 -5.57 -22.35
N GLU A 514 -49.71 -6.67 -22.69
CA GLU A 514 -49.85 -7.16 -24.08
C GLU A 514 -51.23 -6.86 -24.71
N SER A 515 -51.92 -5.81 -24.28
CA SER A 515 -53.10 -5.30 -24.99
C SER A 515 -52.72 -4.21 -26.00
N GLY A 516 -52.45 -4.66 -27.23
CA GLY A 516 -52.04 -3.82 -28.35
C GLY A 516 -52.88 -2.56 -28.57
N SER A 517 -52.21 -1.41 -28.57
CA SER A 517 -52.66 -0.24 -29.32
C SER A 517 -51.57 0.18 -30.30
N GLU A 518 -51.80 -0.10 -31.59
CA GLU A 518 -51.03 0.47 -32.69
C GLU A 518 -51.06 2.00 -32.59
N ARG A 519 -49.91 2.64 -32.43
CA ARG A 519 -49.74 4.06 -32.76
C ARG A 519 -48.53 4.27 -33.67
N PRO A 520 -48.64 5.18 -34.64
CA PRO A 520 -47.79 5.21 -35.81
C PRO A 520 -46.50 6.00 -35.57
N THR A 521 -45.47 5.58 -36.29
CA THR A 521 -44.18 6.24 -36.47
C THR A 521 -44.32 7.76 -36.71
N THR A 522 -43.71 8.56 -35.84
CA THR A 522 -43.30 9.95 -36.16
C THR A 522 -41.89 10.22 -35.64
N GLU A 523 -41.18 11.00 -36.45
CA GLU A 523 -39.73 11.25 -36.45
C GLU A 523 -39.23 12.14 -35.30
N GLU A 524 -37.91 12.03 -35.08
CA GLU A 524 -36.96 12.95 -34.43
C GLU A 524 -37.47 14.24 -33.76
N ASN A 525 -37.16 14.42 -32.47
CA ASN A 525 -36.35 15.52 -31.94
C ASN A 525 -36.15 15.33 -30.42
N GLY A 526 -34.95 15.67 -29.92
CA GLY A 526 -34.59 15.51 -28.51
C GLY A 526 -35.27 16.50 -27.57
N ASP A 527 -35.40 16.10 -26.31
CA ASP A 527 -34.92 16.87 -25.15
C ASP A 527 -35.00 16.00 -23.89
N ASN A 528 -34.11 16.35 -22.97
CA ASN A 528 -33.81 15.75 -21.69
C ASN A 528 -35.00 15.90 -20.72
N ASP A 529 -35.49 14.81 -20.14
CA ASP A 529 -36.07 14.80 -18.79
C ASP A 529 -35.94 13.38 -18.23
N GLY A 530 -35.35 13.29 -17.04
CA GLY A 530 -35.14 12.05 -16.32
C GLY A 530 -36.43 11.56 -15.71
N ASP A 531 -36.65 10.26 -15.82
CA ASP A 531 -37.46 9.51 -14.88
C ASP A 531 -36.67 8.27 -14.47
N ASP A 532 -36.72 8.01 -13.18
CA ASP A 532 -36.04 6.92 -12.48
C ASP A 532 -36.42 5.56 -13.10
N ASP A 533 -35.44 4.87 -13.68
CA ASP A 533 -35.55 3.45 -14.01
C ASP A 533 -35.67 2.67 -12.68
N GLU A 534 -36.91 2.44 -12.22
CA GLU A 534 -37.25 1.35 -11.32
C GLU A 534 -36.94 0.01 -12.02
N GLN A 535 -35.68 -0.42 -11.94
CA GLN A 535 -35.27 -1.80 -12.22
C GLN A 535 -35.77 -2.72 -11.11
N GLY A 536 -37.09 -2.92 -11.04
CA GLY A 536 -37.70 -4.01 -10.29
C GLY A 536 -37.43 -5.33 -10.99
N VAL A 537 -36.91 -6.31 -10.27
CA VAL A 537 -36.81 -7.68 -10.78
C VAL A 537 -38.23 -8.19 -11.00
N VAL A 538 -38.57 -8.51 -12.25
CA VAL A 538 -39.87 -9.09 -12.64
C VAL A 538 -40.02 -10.45 -11.94
N THR A 539 -40.82 -10.50 -10.88
CA THR A 539 -40.92 -11.66 -9.98
C THR A 539 -41.51 -12.90 -10.64
N SER A 540 -42.25 -12.75 -11.74
CA SER A 540 -42.78 -13.84 -12.58
C SER A 540 -41.71 -14.62 -13.34
N GLN A 541 -40.49 -14.10 -13.50
CA GLN A 541 -39.37 -14.82 -14.12
C GLN A 541 -38.57 -15.68 -13.14
N LEU A 542 -38.89 -15.59 -11.84
CA LEU A 542 -38.21 -16.33 -10.79
C LEU A 542 -38.82 -17.73 -10.66
N ARG A 543 -37.98 -18.76 -10.80
CA ARG A 543 -38.42 -20.17 -10.70
C ARG A 543 -38.08 -20.83 -9.38
N HIS A 544 -37.24 -20.22 -8.55
CA HIS A 544 -36.79 -20.79 -7.28
C HIS A 544 -37.34 -19.98 -6.11
N PHE A 545 -38.00 -20.67 -5.18
CA PHE A 545 -38.59 -20.06 -3.99
C PHE A 545 -38.11 -20.74 -2.73
N ILE A 546 -38.08 -19.98 -1.63
CA ILE A 546 -37.72 -20.49 -0.31
C ILE A 546 -38.85 -20.13 0.66
N ALA A 547 -39.49 -21.16 1.22
CA ALA A 547 -40.43 -21.01 2.33
C ALA A 547 -39.69 -21.24 3.65
N GLN A 548 -39.69 -20.23 4.52
CA GLN A 548 -39.06 -20.30 5.84
C GLN A 548 -40.14 -20.22 6.94
N PRO A 549 -40.06 -21.00 8.03
CA PRO A 549 -40.97 -20.83 9.16
C PRO A 549 -40.86 -19.42 9.74
N TYR A 550 -42.00 -18.74 9.87
CA TYR A 550 -42.06 -17.42 10.46
C TYR A 550 -41.90 -17.51 11.98
N ILE A 551 -41.05 -16.63 12.54
CA ILE A 551 -40.79 -16.61 13.99
C ILE A 551 -41.78 -15.64 14.64
N ASP A 552 -42.77 -16.23 15.30
CA ASP A 552 -43.76 -15.53 16.12
C ASP A 552 -43.83 -16.14 17.55
N PRO A 553 -44.01 -15.31 18.60
CA PRO A 553 -43.86 -13.86 18.60
C PRO A 553 -42.38 -13.45 18.77
N PRO A 554 -41.91 -12.39 18.07
CA PRO A 554 -40.57 -11.85 18.25
C PRO A 554 -40.42 -11.15 19.61
N LEU A 555 -39.18 -10.89 20.02
CA LEU A 555 -38.90 -10.06 21.17
C LEU A 555 -39.30 -8.60 20.87
N LEU A 556 -40.19 -8.05 21.69
CA LEU A 556 -40.67 -6.67 21.56
C LEU A 556 -40.15 -5.82 22.71
N LEU A 557 -39.63 -4.63 22.38
CA LEU A 557 -39.06 -3.70 23.36
C LEU A 557 -39.98 -2.49 23.57
N PRO A 558 -40.40 -2.20 24.81
CA PRO A 558 -41.24 -1.03 25.11
C PRO A 558 -40.59 0.30 24.70
N SER A 559 -39.27 0.45 24.85
CA SER A 559 -38.56 1.69 24.48
C SER A 559 -38.46 1.96 22.97
N SER A 560 -38.85 0.98 22.16
CA SER A 560 -38.84 1.03 20.70
C SER A 560 -40.25 0.91 20.10
N SER A 561 -41.28 1.25 20.88
CA SER A 561 -42.69 1.18 20.47
C SER A 561 -43.15 -0.21 20.06
N ASN A 562 -42.60 -1.26 20.68
CA ASN A 562 -42.91 -2.67 20.38
C ASN A 562 -42.78 -3.03 18.89
N ARG A 563 -41.79 -2.45 18.22
CA ARG A 563 -41.44 -2.77 16.83
C ARG A 563 -40.60 -4.04 16.77
N LYS A 564 -40.81 -4.88 15.76
CA LYS A 564 -39.96 -6.03 15.44
C LYS A 564 -38.55 -5.54 15.10
N PHE A 565 -37.52 -6.30 15.47
CA PHE A 565 -36.14 -6.00 15.08
C PHE A 565 -35.31 -7.26 14.84
N HIS A 566 -34.31 -7.17 13.98
CA HIS A 566 -33.26 -8.19 13.89
C HIS A 566 -31.92 -7.63 14.37
N ILE A 567 -31.01 -8.52 14.73
CA ILE A 567 -29.65 -8.20 15.16
C ILE A 567 -28.70 -8.52 14.01
N ARG A 568 -28.06 -7.49 13.47
CA ARG A 568 -26.93 -7.61 12.54
C ARG A 568 -25.66 -7.77 13.35
N THR A 569 -24.99 -8.90 13.15
CA THR A 569 -23.72 -9.25 13.78
C THR A 569 -22.64 -9.36 12.71
N TYR A 570 -21.53 -8.63 12.88
CA TYR A 570 -20.37 -8.78 12.01
C TYR A 570 -19.49 -9.93 12.46
N VAL A 571 -19.09 -10.77 11.52
CA VAL A 571 -18.27 -11.96 11.77
C VAL A 571 -17.07 -11.93 10.83
N LEU A 572 -15.87 -12.07 11.40
CA LEU A 572 -14.62 -12.13 10.65
C LEU A 572 -14.15 -13.59 10.60
N ALA A 573 -14.03 -14.15 9.41
CA ALA A 573 -13.39 -15.44 9.17
C ALA A 573 -11.98 -15.21 8.61
N VAL A 574 -10.97 -15.87 9.16
CA VAL A 574 -9.55 -15.66 8.80
C VAL A 574 -8.88 -16.99 8.51
N GLY A 575 -8.18 -17.09 7.37
CA GLY A 575 -7.33 -18.22 7.02
C GLY A 575 -8.11 -19.52 6.86
N SER A 576 -7.59 -20.62 7.43
CA SER A 576 -8.15 -21.98 7.30
C SER A 576 -8.28 -22.74 8.63
N LEU A 577 -9.21 -22.43 9.54
CA LEU A 577 -10.27 -21.41 9.56
C LEU A 577 -10.40 -20.93 11.01
N LYS A 578 -10.22 -19.65 11.25
CA LYS A 578 -10.54 -19.00 12.52
C LYS A 578 -11.74 -18.08 12.35
N VAL A 579 -12.70 -18.15 13.26
CA VAL A 579 -13.95 -17.37 13.18
C VAL A 579 -14.09 -16.51 14.42
N TYR A 580 -14.31 -15.22 14.21
CA TYR A 580 -14.43 -14.21 15.25
C TYR A 580 -15.77 -13.51 15.15
N VAL A 581 -16.48 -13.37 16.26
CA VAL A 581 -17.70 -12.58 16.35
C VAL A 581 -17.36 -11.20 16.90
N PHE A 582 -17.76 -10.15 16.18
CA PHE A 582 -17.61 -8.78 16.64
C PHE A 582 -18.67 -8.45 17.68
N LYS A 583 -18.22 -7.95 18.84
CA LYS A 583 -19.07 -7.70 19.99
C LYS A 583 -20.07 -6.58 19.71
N GLU A 584 -19.69 -5.50 19.04
CA GLU A 584 -20.62 -4.39 18.74
C GLU A 584 -21.60 -4.80 17.64
N MET A 585 -22.81 -5.18 18.03
CA MET A 585 -23.90 -5.60 17.15
C MET A 585 -24.94 -4.48 17.01
N LEU A 586 -25.66 -4.48 15.89
CA LEU A 586 -26.70 -3.51 15.56
C LEU A 586 -28.07 -4.16 15.66
N ALA A 587 -29.04 -3.45 16.20
CA ALA A 587 -30.45 -3.81 16.20
C ALA A 587 -31.19 -2.92 15.21
N LEU A 588 -31.76 -3.53 14.17
CA LEU A 588 -32.47 -2.86 13.08
C LEU A 588 -33.96 -3.10 13.24
N PHE A 589 -34.71 -2.04 13.53
CA PHE A 589 -36.14 -2.07 13.82
C PHE A 589 -36.96 -1.91 12.54
N ALA A 590 -38.10 -2.59 12.47
CA ALA A 590 -39.14 -2.39 11.47
C ALA A 590 -39.73 -0.97 11.56
N ALA A 591 -40.41 -0.53 10.50
CA ALA A 591 -40.98 0.82 10.45
C ALA A 591 -42.14 0.98 11.46
N LYS A 592 -43.00 -0.03 11.54
CA LYS A 592 -44.25 -0.01 12.31
C LYS A 592 -44.23 -0.96 13.51
N PRO A 593 -45.05 -0.70 14.56
CA PRO A 593 -45.25 -1.63 15.68
C PRO A 593 -45.67 -3.01 15.20
N TYR A 594 -45.22 -4.05 15.90
CA TYR A 594 -45.54 -5.42 15.54
C TYR A 594 -47.00 -5.75 15.87
N CYS A 595 -47.69 -6.38 14.92
CA CYS A 595 -48.90 -7.16 15.18
C CYS A 595 -48.64 -8.63 14.80
N PRO A 596 -49.35 -9.58 15.40
CA PRO A 596 -49.35 -10.95 14.91
C PRO A 596 -50.00 -11.07 13.53
N PRO A 597 -49.57 -12.02 12.67
CA PRO A 597 -50.09 -12.13 11.30
C PRO A 597 -51.57 -12.51 11.18
N TRP A 598 -52.21 -12.97 12.27
CA TRP A 598 -53.63 -13.35 12.29
C TRP A 598 -54.56 -12.21 12.78
N GLU A 599 -54.01 -11.07 13.22
CA GLU A 599 -54.80 -9.89 13.63
C GLU A 599 -54.80 -8.87 12.47
N ASP A 600 -55.97 -8.68 11.86
CA ASP A 600 -56.32 -7.81 10.68
C ASP A 600 -55.81 -8.27 9.29
N GLU A 601 -56.69 -8.87 8.46
CA GLU A 601 -56.40 -9.33 7.08
C GLU A 601 -55.96 -8.20 6.13
N ASP A 602 -56.54 -7.00 6.26
CA ASP A 602 -56.16 -5.82 5.45
C ASP A 602 -54.76 -5.28 5.80
N GLU A 603 -54.21 -5.62 6.98
CA GLU A 603 -52.91 -5.15 7.47
C GLU A 603 -51.78 -6.19 7.33
N VAL A 604 -52.07 -7.44 6.93
CA VAL A 604 -51.05 -8.45 6.59
C VAL A 604 -50.31 -8.08 5.30
N THR A 605 -50.96 -7.33 4.41
CA THR A 605 -50.34 -6.72 3.22
C THR A 605 -49.32 -5.63 3.58
N ASP A 606 -49.41 -5.04 4.78
CA ASP A 606 -48.48 -4.04 5.30
C ASP A 606 -47.21 -4.68 5.86
N LEU A 607 -46.42 -5.26 4.97
CA LEU A 607 -45.14 -5.95 5.24
C LEU A 607 -44.13 -5.10 6.03
N ALA A 608 -44.31 -3.77 6.10
CA ALA A 608 -43.44 -2.84 6.81
C ALA A 608 -43.37 -3.07 8.34
N ARG A 609 -44.31 -3.83 8.93
CA ARG A 609 -44.27 -4.25 10.34
C ARG A 609 -43.53 -5.58 10.57
N HIS A 610 -43.43 -6.40 9.52
CA HIS A 610 -42.86 -7.75 9.58
C HIS A 610 -41.45 -7.82 8.96
N LEU A 611 -41.10 -6.86 8.12
CA LEU A 611 -39.78 -6.70 7.52
C LEU A 611 -39.00 -5.60 8.23
N THR A 612 -37.74 -5.91 8.52
CA THR A 612 -36.82 -5.04 9.28
C THR A 612 -35.74 -4.42 8.39
N ASN A 613 -35.83 -4.60 7.07
CA ASN A 613 -34.89 -4.05 6.12
C ASN A 613 -35.09 -2.54 6.00
N THR A 614 -33.99 -1.78 6.00
CA THR A 614 -34.00 -0.31 5.99
C THR A 614 -34.50 0.28 4.67
N CYS A 615 -34.44 -0.46 3.56
CA CYS A 615 -34.87 0.03 2.24
C CYS A 615 -36.40 0.23 2.10
N PHE A 616 -37.21 -0.47 2.89
CA PHE A 616 -38.68 -0.34 2.88
C PHE A 616 -39.21 0.74 3.83
N GLN A 617 -38.33 1.48 4.50
CA GLN A 617 -38.73 2.52 5.43
C GLN A 617 -38.91 3.82 4.64
N GLU A 618 -40.14 4.35 4.58
CA GLU A 618 -40.41 5.67 4.00
C GLU A 618 -39.43 6.70 4.57
N GLY A 619 -38.53 7.21 3.72
CA GLY A 619 -37.48 8.16 4.09
C GLY A 619 -36.03 7.64 4.03
N GLY A 620 -35.77 6.38 3.67
CA GLY A 620 -34.41 5.82 3.69
C GLY A 620 -33.83 5.77 5.10
N SER A 621 -32.51 5.60 5.25
CA SER A 621 -31.77 5.54 6.53
C SER A 621 -31.92 6.78 7.45
N SER A 622 -32.78 7.73 7.09
CA SER A 622 -33.00 9.04 7.69
C SER A 622 -33.96 9.07 8.88
N ASN A 623 -34.66 7.98 9.20
CA ASN A 623 -35.52 7.95 10.38
C ASN A 623 -34.69 7.75 11.66
N GLU A 624 -34.44 8.84 12.38
CA GLU A 624 -33.79 8.86 13.70
C GLU A 624 -34.36 7.74 14.61
N GLY A 625 -33.55 6.70 14.86
CA GLY A 625 -33.89 5.61 15.78
C GLY A 625 -34.42 4.31 15.17
N SER A 626 -34.27 4.08 13.86
CA SER A 626 -34.48 2.76 13.22
C SER A 626 -33.33 1.77 13.49
N VAL A 627 -32.12 2.28 13.73
CA VAL A 627 -30.92 1.48 14.03
C VAL A 627 -30.37 1.88 15.40
N ARG A 628 -30.11 0.89 16.26
CA ARG A 628 -29.53 1.12 17.60
C ARG A 628 -28.44 0.09 17.89
N ARG A 629 -27.53 0.41 18.81
CA ARG A 629 -26.58 -0.58 19.32
C ARG A 629 -27.28 -1.60 20.21
N PHE A 630 -27.03 -2.88 19.97
CA PHE A 630 -27.60 -3.97 20.76
C PHE A 630 -27.36 -3.81 22.26
N TRP A 631 -26.13 -3.42 22.65
CA TRP A 631 -25.78 -3.26 24.06
C TRP A 631 -26.50 -2.09 24.75
N GLN A 632 -26.99 -1.11 23.97
CA GLN A 632 -27.74 0.05 24.45
C GLN A 632 -29.26 -0.20 24.50
N LEU A 633 -29.73 -1.40 24.13
CA LEU A 633 -31.13 -1.80 24.29
C LEU A 633 -31.50 -1.97 25.77
N ASP A 634 -32.82 -2.05 26.02
CA ASP A 634 -33.43 -2.15 27.34
C ASP A 634 -32.73 -3.18 28.24
N SER A 635 -32.24 -2.71 29.39
CA SER A 635 -31.61 -3.60 30.37
C SER A 635 -32.61 -4.58 30.99
N HIS A 636 -33.88 -4.20 31.07
CA HIS A 636 -34.95 -5.05 31.60
C HIS A 636 -36.07 -5.20 30.58
N VAL A 637 -36.38 -6.44 30.22
CA VAL A 637 -37.50 -6.80 29.36
C VAL A 637 -38.41 -7.75 30.14
N PRO A 638 -39.73 -7.51 30.19
CA PRO A 638 -40.66 -8.41 30.88
C PRO A 638 -40.54 -9.85 30.39
N GLY A 639 -40.40 -10.80 31.31
CA GLY A 639 -40.29 -12.23 30.99
C GLY A 639 -38.86 -12.74 30.76
N LEU A 640 -37.86 -11.86 30.61
CA LEU A 640 -36.45 -12.23 30.46
C LEU A 640 -35.62 -11.87 31.69
N SER A 641 -34.52 -12.59 31.89
CA SER A 641 -33.56 -12.33 32.96
C SER A 641 -32.72 -11.07 32.66
N HIS A 642 -32.12 -10.46 33.69
CA HIS A 642 -31.34 -9.22 33.53
C HIS A 642 -30.06 -9.39 32.67
N ASP A 643 -29.60 -10.63 32.49
CA ASP A 643 -28.46 -11.03 31.67
C ASP A 643 -28.86 -11.52 30.26
N TRP A 644 -30.09 -11.23 29.81
CA TRP A 644 -30.60 -11.74 28.53
C TRP A 644 -29.73 -11.33 27.33
N LYS A 645 -29.14 -10.13 27.35
CA LYS A 645 -28.24 -9.64 26.28
C LYS A 645 -26.99 -10.51 26.15
N GLU A 646 -26.38 -10.87 27.28
CA GLU A 646 -25.20 -11.76 27.31
C GLU A 646 -25.57 -13.17 26.84
N LYS A 647 -26.72 -13.70 27.27
CA LYS A 647 -27.21 -15.01 26.81
C LYS A 647 -27.50 -15.05 25.32
N VAL A 648 -28.06 -13.99 24.75
CA VAL A 648 -28.28 -13.86 23.31
C VAL A 648 -26.95 -13.80 22.57
N PHE A 649 -25.99 -13.01 23.07
CA PHE A 649 -24.65 -12.94 22.49
C PHE A 649 -23.93 -14.30 22.53
N ASP A 650 -24.00 -15.03 23.63
CA ASP A 650 -23.41 -16.36 23.75
C ASP A 650 -24.07 -17.38 22.80
N GLN A 651 -25.39 -17.30 22.62
CA GLN A 651 -26.09 -18.10 21.59
C GLN A 651 -25.59 -17.75 20.18
N ILE A 652 -25.50 -16.46 19.85
CA ILE A 652 -24.98 -16.00 18.55
C ILE A 652 -23.55 -16.53 18.32
N CYS A 653 -22.68 -16.45 19.33
CA CYS A 653 -21.33 -17.01 19.26
C CYS A 653 -21.32 -18.52 18.99
N ALA A 654 -22.12 -19.28 19.73
CA ALA A 654 -22.19 -20.74 19.58
C ALA A 654 -22.74 -21.14 18.20
N VAL A 655 -23.83 -20.51 17.77
CA VAL A 655 -24.47 -20.77 16.46
C VAL A 655 -23.52 -20.40 15.33
N THR A 656 -22.85 -19.26 15.43
CA THR A 656 -21.87 -18.83 14.41
C THR A 656 -20.73 -19.83 14.31
N GLY A 657 -20.10 -20.19 15.43
CA GLY A 657 -18.98 -21.14 15.43
C GLY A 657 -19.35 -22.48 14.81
N GLU A 658 -20.50 -23.04 15.21
CA GLU A 658 -20.96 -24.33 14.71
C GLU A 658 -21.45 -24.26 13.25
N ALA A 659 -22.05 -23.15 12.80
CA ALA A 659 -22.47 -22.97 11.41
C ALA A 659 -21.26 -22.94 10.44
N PHE A 660 -20.18 -22.24 10.81
CA PHE A 660 -18.94 -22.25 10.03
C PHE A 660 -18.26 -23.62 10.06
N GLU A 661 -18.28 -24.34 11.19
CA GLU A 661 -17.78 -25.71 11.26
C GLU A 661 -18.58 -26.67 10.38
N ALA A 662 -19.91 -26.56 10.41
CA ALA A 662 -20.81 -27.32 9.56
C ALA A 662 -20.53 -27.10 8.07
N ALA A 663 -20.33 -25.85 7.65
CA ALA A 663 -19.96 -25.55 6.27
C ALA A 663 -18.57 -26.10 5.92
N ALA A 664 -17.57 -25.88 6.78
CA ALA A 664 -16.18 -26.23 6.50
C ALA A 664 -15.94 -27.75 6.44
N ARG A 665 -16.60 -28.52 7.31
CA ARG A 665 -16.45 -29.99 7.37
C ARG A 665 -17.54 -30.74 6.61
N GLY A 666 -18.77 -30.23 6.61
CA GLY A 666 -19.92 -30.88 6.01
C GLY A 666 -20.08 -30.59 4.51
N MET A 667 -19.64 -29.42 4.04
CA MET A 667 -19.91 -28.91 2.69
C MET A 667 -18.64 -28.42 1.98
N MET A 668 -17.55 -29.21 2.04
CA MET A 668 -16.20 -28.85 1.54
C MET A 668 -16.14 -28.42 0.06
N VAL A 669 -17.09 -28.84 -0.78
CA VAL A 669 -17.17 -28.43 -2.19
C VAL A 669 -17.79 -27.02 -2.33
N HIS A 670 -18.57 -26.58 -1.34
CA HIS A 670 -19.35 -25.36 -1.37
C HIS A 670 -18.86 -24.29 -0.39
N PHE A 671 -17.95 -24.64 0.52
CA PHE A 671 -17.14 -23.72 1.29
C PHE A 671 -15.68 -24.19 1.32
N GLN A 672 -14.80 -23.40 0.72
CA GLN A 672 -13.37 -23.67 0.64
C GLN A 672 -12.59 -22.51 1.24
N THR A 673 -11.94 -22.80 2.37
CA THR A 673 -11.11 -21.82 3.06
C THR A 673 -9.70 -21.79 2.46
N LEU A 674 -9.10 -20.60 2.45
CA LEU A 674 -7.75 -20.34 1.97
C LEU A 674 -6.91 -19.72 3.11
N PRO A 675 -5.65 -20.14 3.32
CA PRO A 675 -4.80 -19.56 4.37
C PRO A 675 -4.54 -18.06 4.20
N ASN A 676 -4.57 -17.58 2.96
CA ASN A 676 -4.28 -16.21 2.56
C ASN A 676 -5.53 -15.42 2.17
N ALA A 677 -6.67 -15.75 2.78
CA ALA A 677 -7.89 -14.97 2.67
C ALA A 677 -8.48 -14.76 4.07
N PHE A 678 -9.16 -13.65 4.23
CA PHE A 678 -10.14 -13.45 5.29
C PHE A 678 -11.42 -12.94 4.67
N GLU A 679 -12.53 -12.95 5.40
CA GLU A 679 -13.79 -12.40 4.91
C GLU A 679 -14.67 -11.91 6.05
N LEU A 680 -15.34 -10.79 5.82
CA LEU A 680 -16.34 -10.21 6.71
C LEU A 680 -17.74 -10.64 6.26
N PHE A 681 -18.51 -11.19 7.19
CA PHE A 681 -19.90 -11.60 7.01
C PHE A 681 -20.82 -10.78 7.93
N GLY A 682 -22.01 -10.43 7.43
CA GLY A 682 -23.10 -9.92 8.24
C GLY A 682 -24.12 -11.03 8.50
N LEU A 683 -24.25 -11.45 9.75
CA LEU A 683 -25.24 -12.45 10.16
C LEU A 683 -26.45 -11.77 10.76
N ASP A 684 -27.62 -12.16 10.29
CA ASP A 684 -28.90 -11.62 10.77
C ASP A 684 -29.59 -12.61 11.68
N PHE A 685 -29.82 -12.19 12.93
CA PHE A 685 -30.48 -12.97 13.95
C PHE A 685 -31.80 -12.33 14.38
N LEU A 686 -32.84 -13.13 14.56
CA LEU A 686 -34.09 -12.69 15.18
C LEU A 686 -34.21 -13.31 16.57
N VAL A 687 -34.53 -12.49 17.57
CA VAL A 687 -34.74 -12.98 18.94
C VAL A 687 -36.23 -13.17 19.18
N ASP A 688 -36.64 -14.33 19.69
CA ASP A 688 -38.04 -14.58 20.07
C ASP A 688 -38.37 -14.08 21.49
N LYS A 689 -39.65 -14.11 21.87
CA LYS A 689 -40.10 -13.70 23.23
C LYS A 689 -39.39 -14.43 24.39
N ASN A 690 -38.84 -15.62 24.14
CA ASN A 690 -38.18 -16.45 25.16
C ASN A 690 -36.67 -16.14 25.26
N GLY A 691 -36.15 -15.26 24.41
CA GLY A 691 -34.73 -14.92 24.36
C GLY A 691 -33.89 -15.90 23.53
N THR A 692 -34.51 -16.69 22.66
CA THR A 692 -33.79 -17.57 21.73
C THR A 692 -33.36 -16.78 20.51
N ALA A 693 -32.07 -16.84 20.15
CA ALA A 693 -31.55 -16.18 18.96
C ALA A 693 -31.60 -17.13 17.75
N TRP A 694 -32.38 -16.77 16.73
CA TRP A 694 -32.58 -17.55 15.52
C TRP A 694 -31.80 -16.96 14.35
N LEU A 695 -30.89 -17.73 13.75
CA LEU A 695 -30.16 -17.30 12.54
C LEU A 695 -31.13 -17.28 11.34
N LEU A 696 -31.20 -16.14 10.64
CA LEU A 696 -32.04 -15.96 9.47
C LEU A 696 -31.25 -16.14 8.16
N GLU A 697 -30.08 -15.53 8.08
CA GLU A 697 -29.19 -15.51 6.91
C GLU A 697 -27.78 -15.02 7.23
N MET A 698 -26.87 -15.28 6.30
CA MET A 698 -25.49 -14.82 6.32
C MET A 698 -25.20 -14.11 5.01
N ASN A 699 -24.77 -12.86 5.10
CA ASN A 699 -24.49 -12.00 3.96
C ASN A 699 -22.97 -11.82 3.85
N ALA A 700 -22.39 -12.18 2.69
CA ALA A 700 -21.03 -11.74 2.36
C ALA A 700 -21.08 -10.30 1.85
N TYR A 701 -19.99 -9.55 2.04
CA TYR A 701 -19.93 -8.11 1.71
C TYR A 701 -21.13 -7.38 2.31
N PRO A 702 -21.31 -7.44 3.66
CA PRO A 702 -22.49 -6.88 4.29
C PRO A 702 -22.58 -5.38 4.03
N ASP A 703 -23.80 -4.91 3.76
CA ASP A 703 -24.06 -3.48 3.58
C ASP A 703 -23.79 -2.72 4.89
N PHE A 704 -22.68 -1.98 4.91
CA PHE A 704 -22.26 -1.14 6.04
C PHE A 704 -23.06 0.17 6.11
N GLY A 705 -23.72 0.58 5.03
CA GLY A 705 -24.57 1.77 4.94
C GLY A 705 -25.76 1.72 5.91
N GLN A 706 -26.23 0.52 6.25
CA GLN A 706 -27.34 0.28 7.19
C GLN A 706 -27.00 0.65 8.65
N THR A 707 -25.75 1.00 8.94
CA THR A 707 -25.32 1.36 10.31
C THR A 707 -25.87 2.73 10.75
N GLY A 708 -26.22 3.62 9.81
CA GLY A 708 -26.61 5.01 10.09
C GLY A 708 -25.39 5.93 10.33
N GLU A 709 -25.50 7.20 9.96
CA GLU A 709 -24.36 8.16 9.93
C GLU A 709 -23.61 8.27 11.26
N ASP A 710 -24.31 8.31 12.39
CA ASP A 710 -23.71 8.50 13.71
C ASP A 710 -22.94 7.27 14.23
N LEU A 711 -23.32 6.07 13.76
CA LEU A 711 -22.77 4.81 14.24
C LEU A 711 -21.71 4.23 13.30
N LYS A 712 -21.70 4.71 12.05
CA LYS A 712 -20.77 4.35 10.99
C LYS A 712 -19.32 4.31 11.49
N GLU A 713 -18.73 5.46 11.82
CA GLU A 713 -17.31 5.51 12.21
C GLU A 713 -17.00 4.68 13.46
N VAL A 714 -17.90 4.70 14.44
CA VAL A 714 -17.61 4.11 15.75
C VAL A 714 -17.76 2.58 15.76
N VAL A 715 -18.66 2.02 14.95
CA VAL A 715 -18.87 0.57 14.85
C VAL A 715 -18.04 -0.01 13.70
N VAL A 716 -18.19 0.52 12.49
CA VAL A 716 -17.55 -0.02 11.29
C VAL A 716 -16.07 0.37 11.24
N GLY A 717 -15.71 1.60 11.63
CA GLY A 717 -14.30 2.01 11.72
C GLY A 717 -13.52 1.13 12.71
N ARG A 718 -14.11 0.89 13.89
CA ARG A 718 -13.54 -0.04 14.87
C ARG A 718 -13.46 -1.47 14.34
N LEU A 719 -14.48 -1.96 13.61
CA LEU A 719 -14.44 -3.28 12.98
C LEU A 719 -13.25 -3.41 12.01
N PHE A 720 -12.98 -2.40 11.17
CA PHE A 720 -11.86 -2.42 10.24
C PHE A 720 -10.50 -2.36 10.94
N GLU A 721 -10.34 -1.53 11.97
CA GLU A 721 -9.13 -1.50 12.79
C GLU A 721 -8.82 -2.87 13.41
N GLU A 722 -9.83 -3.52 13.99
CA GLU A 722 -9.73 -4.84 14.60
C GLU A 722 -9.46 -5.92 13.53
N THR A 723 -10.01 -5.77 12.33
CA THR A 723 -9.74 -6.65 11.19
C THR A 723 -8.28 -6.56 10.75
N VAL A 724 -7.70 -5.35 10.71
CA VAL A 724 -6.27 -5.17 10.41
C VAL A 724 -5.41 -5.86 11.48
N ASP A 725 -5.78 -5.74 12.76
CA ASP A 725 -5.02 -6.32 13.86
C ASP A 725 -5.09 -7.86 13.90
N VAL A 726 -6.24 -8.46 13.56
CA VAL A 726 -6.47 -9.92 13.66
C VAL A 726 -6.18 -10.67 12.35
N ALA A 727 -6.45 -10.08 11.19
CA ALA A 727 -6.28 -10.75 9.90
C ALA A 727 -5.01 -10.31 9.16
N VAL A 728 -4.75 -9.00 9.07
CA VAL A 728 -3.68 -8.46 8.21
C VAL A 728 -2.31 -8.55 8.88
N LYS A 729 -2.16 -8.02 10.09
CA LYS A 729 -0.86 -8.02 10.81
C LYS A 729 -0.28 -9.41 11.01
N PRO A 730 -1.06 -10.43 11.45
CA PRO A 730 -0.51 -11.77 11.68
C PRO A 730 -0.07 -12.46 10.38
N PHE A 731 -0.80 -12.25 9.27
CA PHE A 731 -0.43 -12.83 7.98
C PHE A 731 0.93 -12.33 7.48
N PHE A 732 1.21 -11.03 7.64
CA PHE A 732 2.47 -10.41 7.20
C PHE A 732 3.57 -10.36 8.28
N ASN A 733 3.36 -10.99 9.45
CA ASN A 733 4.29 -10.95 10.59
C ASN A 733 4.63 -9.51 11.08
N LEU A 734 3.65 -8.60 11.04
CA LEU A 734 3.82 -7.18 11.38
C LEU A 734 3.48 -6.82 12.85
N GLY A 735 3.16 -7.83 13.67
CA GLY A 735 2.76 -7.68 15.08
C GLY A 735 3.52 -8.62 16.02
N ASN A 736 3.44 -8.36 17.33
CA ASN A 736 4.27 -9.06 18.33
C ASN A 736 3.72 -10.38 18.88
N ASP A 737 2.50 -10.84 18.54
CA ASP A 737 1.98 -12.14 18.99
C ASP A 737 0.81 -12.64 18.12
N ALA A 738 0.55 -13.95 18.15
CA ALA A 738 -0.64 -14.57 17.58
C ALA A 738 -1.89 -14.16 18.39
N VAL A 739 -2.71 -13.29 17.81
CA VAL A 739 -3.91 -12.74 18.46
C VAL A 739 -5.02 -13.82 18.45
N ASN A 740 -5.39 -14.35 19.62
CA ASN A 740 -6.54 -15.25 19.80
C ASN A 740 -7.90 -14.51 19.83
N GLY A 741 -7.92 -13.26 19.39
CA GLY A 741 -9.03 -12.32 19.49
C GLY A 741 -8.63 -11.03 20.22
N THR A 742 -9.52 -10.06 20.21
CA THR A 742 -9.36 -8.77 20.90
C THR A 742 -10.54 -8.56 21.86
N ASP A 743 -10.54 -7.48 22.64
CA ASP A 743 -11.68 -7.14 23.51
C ASP A 743 -12.99 -6.98 22.72
N SER A 744 -12.89 -6.68 21.42
CA SER A 744 -14.02 -6.47 20.51
C SER A 744 -14.32 -7.71 19.64
N LEU A 745 -13.31 -8.51 19.28
CA LEU A 745 -13.46 -9.72 18.46
C LEU A 745 -13.27 -10.99 19.30
N LYS A 746 -14.36 -11.69 19.59
CA LYS A 746 -14.36 -12.96 20.33
C LYS A 746 -14.14 -14.13 19.37
N LEU A 747 -13.06 -14.89 19.54
CA LEU A 747 -12.84 -16.13 18.81
C LEU A 747 -13.90 -17.17 19.20
N VAL A 748 -14.64 -17.68 18.23
CA VAL A 748 -15.73 -18.66 18.43
C VAL A 748 -15.45 -20.02 17.82
N ALA A 749 -14.56 -20.10 16.81
CA ALA A 749 -14.09 -21.37 16.25
C ALA A 749 -12.64 -21.24 15.78
N ASP A 750 -11.81 -22.24 16.09
CA ASP A 750 -10.46 -22.42 15.55
C ASP A 750 -10.36 -23.87 15.04
N LEU A 751 -10.57 -24.03 13.73
CA LEU A 751 -10.70 -25.35 13.11
C LEU A 751 -9.41 -25.75 12.42
N ASP A 752 -8.88 -26.91 12.81
CA ASP A 752 -7.82 -27.56 12.06
C ASP A 752 -8.41 -28.38 10.90
N LEU A 753 -8.34 -27.81 9.70
CA LEU A 753 -8.81 -28.44 8.47
C LEU A 753 -7.70 -29.18 7.72
N GLY A 754 -6.52 -29.37 8.33
CA GLY A 754 -5.35 -30.00 7.70
C GLY A 754 -4.70 -29.16 6.60
N ARG A 755 -5.00 -27.86 6.56
CA ARG A 755 -4.51 -26.86 5.58
C ARG A 755 -3.61 -25.80 6.22
N LYS A 756 -2.90 -26.13 7.29
CA LYS A 756 -1.96 -25.20 7.94
C LYS A 756 -0.76 -24.98 7.01
N SER A 757 -0.54 -23.71 6.64
CA SER A 757 0.68 -23.21 5.99
C SER A 757 1.87 -23.30 6.93
#